data_AF-A0A094E3D6-F1
#
_entry.id   AF-A0A094E3D6-F1
#
_cell.length_a   1.000
_cell.length_b   1.000
_cell.length_c   1.000
_cell.angle_alpha   90.00
_cell.angle_beta   90.00
_cell.angle_gamma   90.00
#
_symmetry.space_group_name_H-M   'P 1'
#
loop_
_entity.id
_entity.type
_entity.pdbx_description
1 polymer ?
#
loop_
_entity_poly.entity_id
_entity_poly.type
_entity_poly.pdbx_seq_one_letter_code
_entity_poly.pdbx_strand_id
1 'polypeptide(L)'
;MSEIRYDGQVVVVTGAGGGLGKAYATFFGSRGASVVVNDLGGSFKGEGGASTRAADVVVEEIKAAGGKAVANYDSVTDGEKIIETAINTFGRIDVLINNAGILRDISFKNMKDQDWDLIIAVHVKGSYKCARAAWPHFRKQKYGRVINTASAAGLFGSFGQTNYSAAKLALVGFTETLAKEGAKYNIKVNVIAPIAASRMTETVMPPDMLANLKPEWVVPLVATLVDKDAEETGSIFEVGGGHIAKIRWERSSGALLKADDSYTAGALLAKWDDVNNFKEAEYPSGPADFLSLLDKSMKLPSAPKAEALDFSGKVVLITGAGAGIGRAYALAFAKLGAKLVINDLVNPDTVVQEIQKLGGTAVGVKAPCENGEEVVKGAIDAFGRIDVVVNNAGILRDKAFANMDDKLWDPVMDVHLRGTYKVTKAAWPYFLKQKYGRVINTTSTSGIYGNFGQANYAAAKCGILGFSRALAREGAKYNIYVNTIAPNAGTAMTRTIMPEEMVQAFKPDYIAPLVVLLASDKTPNPTGGLYEVGSGWVGSTRWQRTGGAGFPVDVVLTPEAVRAEWARIVNFDDGRADHPDSPADGLKSIMANMENKSSNKKAKKPARKSEPNPEILAAIEEAKKAKATGTEFKYEERDVSLYNLGIGALRTELPYIFEGSQDFQALPTFGVIPPFSAEAPFDISAIVPNFNPMMLLHGEQYLEIRQFPIPTSATLVSYPQLIEVVDKGSAAVLKSATTTVDKATGKDVFYNEQTVFLRGSGGFGGNPKAGDRGAATAANAIPKRAPDAVVEEKTTEEQAAIYRLSGDYNPLHVDPEFAAMGGFKEPILHGLCFFGIAGKAVYKTYGAFKNIKVRFAGTVTPGQTLVTEMWKEGNKVIFQTKVKETGKLALASAAVELA
;
A
#
# COMPACT_ATOMS: atom_id res chain seq x y z
N MET A 1 -27.52 23.96 -9.61
CA MET A 1 -27.09 24.34 -8.24
C MET A 1 -26.48 25.71 -8.31
N SER A 2 -26.68 26.56 -7.30
CA SER A 2 -25.99 27.85 -7.21
C SER A 2 -24.49 27.64 -7.10
N GLU A 3 -23.71 28.56 -7.66
CA GLU A 3 -22.26 28.58 -7.56
C GLU A 3 -21.82 28.69 -6.08
N ILE A 4 -20.85 27.88 -5.66
CA ILE A 4 -20.20 27.98 -4.35
C ILE A 4 -19.24 29.17 -4.39
N ARG A 5 -19.44 30.10 -3.45
CA ARG A 5 -18.71 31.37 -3.35
C ARG A 5 -18.26 31.63 -1.92
N TYR A 6 -17.20 32.41 -1.79
CA TYR A 6 -16.53 32.74 -0.52
C TYR A 6 -16.50 34.27 -0.30
N ASP A 7 -17.50 34.97 -0.81
CA ASP A 7 -17.57 36.43 -0.72
C ASP A 7 -17.55 36.88 0.76
N GLY A 8 -16.65 37.82 1.06
CA GLY A 8 -16.46 38.33 2.43
C GLY A 8 -15.72 37.38 3.38
N GLN A 9 -15.25 36.22 2.90
CA GLN A 9 -14.40 35.32 3.67
C GLN A 9 -12.91 35.55 3.38
N VAL A 10 -12.06 35.25 4.37
CA VAL A 10 -10.60 35.34 4.26
C VAL A 10 -9.97 33.96 4.29
N VAL A 11 -9.14 33.67 3.28
CA VAL A 11 -8.47 32.39 3.10
C VAL A 11 -6.96 32.58 3.22
N VAL A 12 -6.33 31.89 4.17
CA VAL A 12 -4.88 31.82 4.28
C VAL A 12 -4.39 30.52 3.66
N VAL A 13 -3.48 30.62 2.68
CA VAL A 13 -2.84 29.47 2.04
C VAL A 13 -1.34 29.53 2.27
N THR A 14 -0.79 28.50 2.93
CA THR A 14 0.65 28.37 3.17
C THR A 14 1.35 27.65 2.02
N GLY A 15 2.57 28.07 1.66
CA GLY A 15 3.31 27.54 0.51
C GLY A 15 2.58 27.77 -0.81
N ALA A 16 2.08 28.99 -1.01
CA ALA A 16 1.17 29.38 -2.08
C ALA A 16 1.84 30.05 -3.29
N GLY A 17 3.17 30.12 -3.33
CA GLY A 17 3.92 30.69 -4.45
C GLY A 17 3.97 29.78 -5.69
N GLY A 18 3.51 28.53 -5.60
CA GLY A 18 3.47 27.59 -6.72
C GLY A 18 2.63 26.33 -6.42
N GLY A 19 2.54 25.44 -7.42
CA GLY A 19 1.89 24.13 -7.30
C GLY A 19 0.45 24.20 -6.76
N LEU A 20 0.10 23.27 -5.86
CA LEU A 20 -1.22 23.20 -5.22
C LEU A 20 -1.59 24.48 -4.47
N GLY A 21 -0.65 25.08 -3.74
CA GLY A 21 -0.91 26.29 -2.97
C GLY A 21 -1.33 27.47 -3.86
N LYS A 22 -0.64 27.66 -4.98
CA LYS A 22 -1.04 28.65 -6.00
C LYS A 22 -2.44 28.36 -6.53
N ALA A 23 -2.72 27.10 -6.89
CA ALA A 23 -4.01 26.70 -7.44
C ALA A 23 -5.17 26.94 -6.46
N TYR A 24 -4.97 26.72 -5.16
CA TYR A 24 -5.95 27.11 -4.14
C TYR A 24 -6.13 28.63 -4.10
N ALA A 25 -5.04 29.39 -4.01
CA ALA A 25 -5.08 30.84 -3.87
C ALA A 25 -5.82 31.52 -5.04
N THR A 26 -5.49 31.15 -6.28
CA THR A 26 -6.13 31.71 -7.47
C THR A 26 -7.61 31.30 -7.55
N PHE A 27 -7.94 30.05 -7.21
CA PHE A 27 -9.33 29.58 -7.16
C PHE A 27 -10.16 30.36 -6.15
N PHE A 28 -9.72 30.43 -4.88
CA PHE A 28 -10.48 31.15 -3.85
C PHE A 28 -10.60 32.64 -4.16
N GLY A 29 -9.55 33.26 -4.71
CA GLY A 29 -9.61 34.64 -5.20
C GLY A 29 -10.67 34.84 -6.29
N SER A 30 -10.73 33.93 -7.28
CA SER A 30 -11.77 33.97 -8.33
C SER A 30 -13.20 33.71 -7.81
N ARG A 31 -13.33 33.03 -6.66
CA ARG A 31 -14.61 32.78 -5.98
C ARG A 31 -14.94 33.79 -4.88
N GLY A 32 -14.30 34.96 -4.90
CA GLY A 32 -14.66 36.13 -4.09
C GLY A 32 -14.01 36.23 -2.71
N ALA A 33 -13.12 35.29 -2.36
CA ALA A 33 -12.38 35.36 -1.11
C ALA A 33 -11.31 36.46 -1.15
N SER A 34 -10.96 36.99 0.02
CA SER A 34 -9.70 37.72 0.21
C SER A 34 -8.61 36.74 0.63
N VAL A 35 -7.49 36.70 -0.09
CA VAL A 35 -6.49 35.63 0.04
C VAL A 35 -5.18 36.15 0.63
N VAL A 36 -4.67 35.49 1.67
CA VAL A 36 -3.27 35.64 2.09
C VAL A 36 -2.45 34.56 1.42
N VAL A 37 -1.53 34.98 0.55
CA VAL A 37 -0.60 34.11 -0.18
C VAL A 37 0.71 34.06 0.61
N ASN A 38 0.89 33.04 1.44
CA ASN A 38 2.13 32.85 2.18
C ASN A 38 3.12 31.99 1.37
N ASP A 39 4.34 32.48 1.14
CA ASP A 39 5.45 31.68 0.63
C ASP A 39 6.79 32.25 1.08
N LEU A 40 7.65 31.39 1.64
CA LEU A 40 8.99 31.78 2.11
C LEU A 40 9.96 32.04 0.94
N GLY A 41 9.65 31.60 -0.28
CA GLY A 41 10.51 31.76 -1.46
C GLY A 41 11.68 30.77 -1.52
N GLY A 42 11.57 29.62 -0.84
CA GLY A 42 12.56 28.56 -0.84
C GLY A 42 12.30 27.45 -1.87
N SER A 43 13.30 26.59 -2.09
CA SER A 43 13.17 25.42 -2.97
C SER A 43 12.28 24.33 -2.35
N PHE A 44 11.88 23.31 -3.12
CA PHE A 44 11.16 22.13 -2.58
C PHE A 44 12.03 21.29 -1.63
N LYS A 45 13.34 21.54 -1.63
CA LYS A 45 14.28 21.04 -0.64
C LYS A 45 14.44 22.04 0.52
N GLY A 46 13.65 23.09 0.67
CA GLY A 46 13.86 24.08 1.73
C GLY A 46 15.22 24.77 1.69
N GLU A 47 15.84 24.85 0.51
CA GLU A 47 17.09 25.60 0.28
C GLU A 47 16.75 26.98 -0.31
N GLY A 48 17.42 28.03 0.16
CA GLY A 48 17.07 29.40 -0.19
C GLY A 48 15.79 29.89 0.50
N GLY A 49 15.64 31.20 0.63
CA GLY A 49 14.51 31.83 1.34
C GLY A 49 14.46 33.35 1.17
N ALA A 50 14.93 33.85 0.02
CA ALA A 50 15.11 35.29 -0.22
C ALA A 50 14.38 35.82 -1.46
N SER A 51 13.72 34.96 -2.24
CA SER A 51 12.94 35.43 -3.40
C SER A 51 11.47 35.54 -3.03
N THR A 52 11.09 36.68 -2.44
CA THR A 52 9.69 37.05 -2.11
C THR A 52 8.76 37.04 -3.33
N ARG A 53 9.37 37.09 -4.53
CA ARG A 53 8.72 37.17 -5.84
C ARG A 53 7.69 36.07 -6.09
N ALA A 54 7.83 34.88 -5.50
CA ALA A 54 6.88 33.79 -5.73
C ALA A 54 5.47 34.10 -5.20
N ALA A 55 5.37 34.64 -3.99
CA ALA A 55 4.08 35.07 -3.42
C ALA A 55 3.53 36.30 -4.18
N ASP A 56 4.40 37.26 -4.49
CA ASP A 56 4.02 38.50 -5.19
C ASP A 56 3.38 38.22 -6.55
N VAL A 57 3.96 37.32 -7.35
CA VAL A 57 3.42 36.94 -8.67
C VAL A 57 2.00 36.38 -8.56
N VAL A 58 1.71 35.55 -7.55
CA VAL A 58 0.37 34.98 -7.36
C VAL A 58 -0.61 36.06 -6.88
N VAL A 59 -0.17 36.98 -6.04
CA VAL A 59 -0.99 38.13 -5.61
C VAL A 59 -1.33 39.05 -6.78
N GLU A 60 -0.36 39.34 -7.64
CA GLU A 60 -0.56 40.13 -8.86
C GLU A 60 -1.56 39.46 -9.81
N GLU A 61 -1.44 38.14 -10.01
CA GLU A 61 -2.39 37.35 -10.82
C GLU A 61 -3.82 37.43 -10.28
N ILE A 62 -4.01 37.29 -8.96
CA ILE A 62 -5.33 37.40 -8.32
C ILE A 62 -5.89 38.82 -8.48
N LYS A 63 -5.08 39.86 -8.25
CA LYS A 63 -5.50 41.27 -8.39
C LYS A 63 -5.84 41.62 -9.84
N ALA A 64 -5.05 41.15 -10.80
CA ALA A 64 -5.30 41.35 -12.23
C ALA A 64 -6.62 40.70 -12.67
N ALA A 65 -7.01 39.58 -12.05
CA ALA A 65 -8.31 38.94 -12.26
C ALA A 65 -9.47 39.59 -11.46
N GLY A 66 -9.23 40.72 -10.77
CA GLY A 66 -10.24 41.45 -9.98
C GLY A 66 -10.47 40.93 -8.55
N GLY A 67 -9.66 39.98 -8.09
CA GLY A 67 -9.69 39.45 -6.74
C GLY A 67 -8.92 40.29 -5.72
N LYS A 68 -8.98 39.88 -4.45
CA LYS A 68 -8.27 40.54 -3.33
C LYS A 68 -7.22 39.59 -2.78
N ALA A 69 -5.95 40.02 -2.76
CA ALA A 69 -4.87 39.23 -2.18
C ALA A 69 -3.76 40.10 -1.56
N VAL A 70 -3.06 39.53 -0.59
CA VAL A 70 -1.85 40.09 0.04
C VAL A 70 -0.80 39.00 0.21
N ALA A 71 0.46 39.35 -0.01
CA ALA A 71 1.57 38.42 0.15
C ALA A 71 2.02 38.37 1.62
N ASN A 72 2.51 37.21 2.04
CA ASN A 72 3.24 37.05 3.29
C ASN A 72 4.49 36.18 3.02
N TYR A 73 5.61 36.53 3.65
CA TYR A 73 6.91 35.90 3.39
C TYR A 73 7.49 35.16 4.60
N ASP A 74 6.71 35.05 5.67
CA ASP A 74 7.18 34.45 6.91
C ASP A 74 7.25 32.91 6.79
N SER A 75 8.15 32.32 7.57
CA SER A 75 8.18 30.87 7.73
C SER A 75 6.89 30.39 8.39
N VAL A 76 6.38 29.22 8.00
CA VAL A 76 5.20 28.61 8.63
C VAL A 76 5.38 28.30 10.11
N THR A 77 6.64 28.23 10.58
CA THR A 77 6.96 28.12 12.01
C THR A 77 6.68 29.39 12.80
N ASP A 78 6.52 30.52 12.12
CA ASP A 78 6.12 31.83 12.66
C ASP A 78 4.64 32.11 12.32
N GLY A 79 3.78 31.09 12.49
CA GLY A 79 2.38 31.13 12.06
C GLY A 79 1.59 32.33 12.59
N GLU A 80 1.96 32.89 13.74
CA GLU A 80 1.39 34.13 14.27
C GLU A 80 1.51 35.31 13.31
N LYS A 81 2.65 35.50 12.62
CA LYS A 81 2.86 36.61 11.68
C LYS A 81 2.04 36.43 10.40
N ILE A 82 1.88 35.17 9.97
CA ILE A 82 1.05 34.80 8.83
C ILE A 82 -0.42 35.15 9.12
N ILE A 83 -0.93 34.75 10.29
CA ILE A 83 -2.33 35.04 10.65
C ILE A 83 -2.52 36.53 10.95
N GLU A 84 -1.55 37.20 11.58
CA GLU A 84 -1.55 38.65 11.78
C GLU A 84 -1.69 39.41 10.45
N THR A 85 -1.04 38.95 9.38
CA THR A 85 -1.21 39.53 8.04
C THR A 85 -2.68 39.48 7.57
N ALA A 86 -3.39 38.37 7.80
CA ALA A 86 -4.81 38.25 7.48
C ALA A 86 -5.66 39.22 8.31
N ILE A 87 -5.39 39.30 9.62
CA ILE A 87 -6.14 40.16 10.55
C ILE A 87 -5.91 41.65 10.25
N ASN A 88 -4.65 42.06 10.06
CA ASN A 88 -4.31 43.47 9.79
C ASN A 88 -4.83 43.94 8.43
N THR A 89 -4.83 43.07 7.43
CA THR A 89 -5.24 43.46 6.06
C THR A 89 -6.74 43.35 5.84
N PHE A 90 -7.37 42.28 6.36
CA PHE A 90 -8.77 41.95 6.04
C PHE A 90 -9.68 41.85 7.26
N GLY A 91 -9.15 41.98 8.48
CA GLY A 91 -9.92 42.03 9.74
C GLY A 91 -10.41 40.68 10.27
N ARG A 92 -10.18 39.57 9.54
CA ARG A 92 -10.68 38.22 9.90
C ARG A 92 -9.87 37.10 9.23
N ILE A 93 -10.14 35.87 9.64
CA ILE A 93 -9.72 34.63 8.97
C ILE A 93 -10.87 33.62 9.03
N ASP A 94 -11.15 32.93 7.93
CA ASP A 94 -12.25 31.97 7.82
C ASP A 94 -11.76 30.57 7.44
N VAL A 95 -10.76 30.51 6.55
CA VAL A 95 -10.19 29.26 6.05
C VAL A 95 -8.67 29.29 6.21
N LEU A 96 -8.11 28.21 6.78
CA LEU A 96 -6.68 27.95 6.82
C LEU A 96 -6.36 26.68 6.01
N ILE A 97 -5.51 26.82 5.00
CA ILE A 97 -5.00 25.69 4.21
C ILE A 97 -3.53 25.50 4.55
N ASN A 98 -3.26 24.49 5.38
CA ASN A 98 -1.92 24.04 5.76
C ASN A 98 -1.34 23.17 4.64
N ASN A 99 -0.80 23.82 3.61
CA ASN A 99 -0.27 23.21 2.40
C ASN A 99 1.27 23.22 2.31
N ALA A 100 1.95 24.17 2.96
CA ALA A 100 3.41 24.30 2.88
C ALA A 100 4.13 22.98 3.16
N GLY A 101 5.19 22.73 2.37
CA GLY A 101 5.89 21.47 2.45
C GLY A 101 7.18 21.41 1.64
N ILE A 102 8.05 20.49 2.06
CA ILE A 102 9.37 20.25 1.48
C ILE A 102 9.68 18.74 1.50
N LEU A 103 10.73 18.29 0.80
CA LEU A 103 11.20 16.90 0.84
C LEU A 103 12.67 16.77 1.23
N ARG A 104 12.94 15.63 1.85
CA ARG A 104 14.28 15.09 2.15
C ARG A 104 14.23 13.59 1.94
N ASP A 105 14.11 13.18 0.69
CA ASP A 105 14.06 11.77 0.31
C ASP A 105 15.46 11.17 0.48
N ILE A 106 15.60 10.34 1.50
CA ILE A 106 16.85 9.71 1.89
C ILE A 106 16.54 8.42 2.66
N SER A 107 17.25 7.34 2.34
CA SER A 107 17.08 6.08 3.06
C SER A 107 17.33 6.28 4.56
N PHE A 108 16.63 5.52 5.41
CA PHE A 108 16.73 5.70 6.84
C PHE A 108 18.16 5.51 7.37
N LYS A 109 18.96 4.62 6.74
CA LYS A 109 20.39 4.47 7.03
C LYS A 109 21.16 5.78 6.88
N ASN A 110 20.85 6.57 5.85
CA ASN A 110 21.62 7.76 5.48
C ASN A 110 21.02 9.08 6.03
N MET A 111 19.78 9.05 6.51
CA MET A 111 19.09 10.22 7.08
C MET A 111 19.84 10.83 8.26
N LYS A 112 20.08 12.14 8.24
CA LYS A 112 20.66 12.88 9.37
C LYS A 112 19.55 13.48 10.24
N ASP A 113 19.89 13.84 11.47
CA ASP A 113 18.99 14.53 12.39
C ASP A 113 18.40 15.81 11.78
N GLN A 114 19.21 16.58 11.05
CA GLN A 114 18.76 17.81 10.39
C GLN A 114 17.71 17.55 9.30
N ASP A 115 17.81 16.41 8.59
CA ASP A 115 16.83 16.01 7.58
C ASP A 115 15.48 15.65 8.21
N TRP A 116 15.51 15.06 9.40
CA TRP A 116 14.31 14.77 10.20
C TRP A 116 13.70 16.05 10.75
N ASP A 117 14.50 16.85 11.47
CA ASP A 117 14.06 18.04 12.18
C ASP A 117 13.44 19.06 11.23
N LEU A 118 14.05 19.28 10.07
CA LEU A 118 13.54 20.22 9.07
C LEU A 118 12.16 19.80 8.54
N ILE A 119 11.95 18.50 8.28
CA ILE A 119 10.67 17.98 7.80
C ILE A 119 9.58 18.09 8.86
N ILE A 120 9.88 17.74 10.11
CA ILE A 120 8.92 17.89 11.22
C ILE A 120 8.60 19.37 11.48
N ALA A 121 9.60 20.25 11.42
CA ALA A 121 9.43 21.68 11.63
C ALA A 121 8.48 22.31 10.61
N VAL A 122 8.70 22.08 9.31
CA VAL A 122 7.88 22.69 8.25
C VAL A 122 6.47 22.10 8.26
N HIS A 123 6.34 20.77 8.25
CA HIS A 123 5.05 20.13 8.03
C HIS A 123 4.18 20.07 9.28
N VAL A 124 4.77 19.72 10.43
CA VAL A 124 4.01 19.48 11.66
C VAL A 124 3.97 20.74 12.52
N LYS A 125 5.14 21.28 12.89
CA LYS A 125 5.20 22.50 13.71
C LYS A 125 4.62 23.71 12.96
N GLY A 126 4.86 23.83 11.66
CA GLY A 126 4.27 24.89 10.84
C GLY A 126 2.74 24.87 10.84
N SER A 127 2.14 23.69 10.58
CA SER A 127 0.68 23.51 10.62
C SER A 127 0.11 23.80 12.01
N TYR A 128 0.80 23.35 13.06
CA TYR A 128 0.45 23.66 14.45
C TYR A 128 0.45 25.16 14.72
N LYS A 129 1.53 25.88 14.38
CA LYS A 129 1.69 27.31 14.67
C LYS A 129 0.64 28.14 13.93
N CYS A 130 0.38 27.85 12.66
CA CYS A 130 -0.66 28.50 11.87
C CYS A 130 -2.06 28.24 12.45
N ALA A 131 -2.39 26.97 12.76
CA ALA A 131 -3.69 26.62 13.33
C ALA A 131 -3.90 27.24 14.72
N ARG A 132 -2.86 27.23 15.57
CA ARG A 132 -2.88 27.84 16.90
C ARG A 132 -3.15 29.34 16.83
N ALA A 133 -2.49 30.05 15.91
CA ALA A 133 -2.69 31.48 15.71
C ALA A 133 -4.09 31.81 15.17
N ALA A 134 -4.65 30.98 14.28
CA ALA A 134 -6.00 31.15 13.74
C ALA A 134 -7.12 30.82 14.76
N TRP A 135 -6.85 29.90 15.69
CA TRP A 135 -7.87 29.30 16.56
C TRP A 135 -8.67 30.30 17.42
N PRO A 136 -8.06 31.32 18.07
CA PRO A 136 -8.80 32.32 18.83
C PRO A 136 -9.81 33.09 17.97
N HIS A 137 -9.45 33.42 16.73
CA HIS A 137 -10.32 34.12 15.79
C HIS A 137 -11.50 33.25 15.38
N PHE A 138 -11.24 31.99 14.99
CA PHE A 138 -12.30 31.03 14.66
C PHE A 138 -13.28 30.81 15.81
N ARG A 139 -12.78 30.68 17.05
CA ARG A 139 -13.63 30.52 18.24
C ARG A 139 -14.48 31.75 18.50
N LYS A 140 -13.89 32.95 18.41
CA LYS A 140 -14.58 34.23 18.64
C LYS A 140 -15.74 34.42 17.67
N GLN A 141 -15.52 34.12 16.39
CA GLN A 141 -16.53 34.28 15.34
C GLN A 141 -17.47 33.07 15.18
N LYS A 142 -17.23 31.97 15.93
CA LYS A 142 -17.97 30.69 15.82
C LYS A 142 -18.01 30.15 14.39
N TYR A 143 -16.89 30.24 13.68
CA TYR A 143 -16.73 29.72 12.34
C TYR A 143 -15.25 29.54 12.02
N GLY A 144 -14.89 28.39 11.45
CA GLY A 144 -13.56 28.17 10.87
C GLY A 144 -13.51 26.91 10.01
N ARG A 145 -12.65 26.90 9.02
CA ARG A 145 -12.40 25.74 8.16
C ARG A 145 -10.90 25.53 8.04
N VAL A 146 -10.45 24.30 8.25
CA VAL A 146 -9.02 23.97 8.20
C VAL A 146 -8.81 22.74 7.34
N ILE A 147 -7.85 22.82 6.44
CA ILE A 147 -7.39 21.69 5.63
C ILE A 147 -5.93 21.44 5.95
N ASN A 148 -5.63 20.22 6.39
CA ASN A 148 -4.27 19.75 6.57
C ASN A 148 -3.88 18.82 5.41
N THR A 149 -2.76 19.09 4.75
CA THR A 149 -2.30 18.31 3.60
C THR A 149 -1.39 17.15 4.04
N ALA A 150 -1.95 15.94 4.10
CA ALA A 150 -1.23 14.68 4.26
C ALA A 150 -0.63 14.21 2.91
N SER A 151 -0.42 12.90 2.73
CA SER A 151 0.00 12.27 1.48
C SER A 151 -0.21 10.75 1.53
N ALA A 152 -0.22 10.09 0.37
CA ALA A 152 -0.20 8.62 0.32
C ALA A 152 1.01 8.03 1.05
N ALA A 153 2.18 8.67 0.98
CA ALA A 153 3.36 8.29 1.76
C ALA A 153 3.12 8.40 3.27
N GLY A 154 2.36 9.40 3.74
CA GLY A 154 1.91 9.50 5.13
C GLY A 154 0.99 8.35 5.52
N LEU A 155 -0.07 8.12 4.74
CA LEU A 155 -1.07 7.12 5.04
C LEU A 155 -0.51 5.69 5.03
N PHE A 156 0.36 5.35 4.08
CA PHE A 156 0.75 3.96 3.82
C PHE A 156 2.24 3.67 4.07
N GLY A 157 3.06 4.70 4.32
CA GLY A 157 4.52 4.59 4.36
C GLY A 157 5.14 4.48 2.97
N SER A 158 6.30 5.10 2.79
CA SER A 158 7.08 5.05 1.54
C SER A 158 8.57 4.86 1.83
N PHE A 159 9.26 4.09 0.98
CA PHE A 159 10.70 3.84 1.12
C PHE A 159 11.49 5.14 0.93
N GLY A 160 12.45 5.42 1.81
CA GLY A 160 13.28 6.63 1.72
C GLY A 160 12.59 7.90 2.20
N GLN A 161 11.40 7.78 2.81
CA GLN A 161 10.59 8.92 3.23
C GLN A 161 10.10 8.79 4.68
N THR A 162 10.89 8.15 5.57
CA THR A 162 10.49 7.91 6.96
C THR A 162 10.12 9.18 7.75
N ASN A 163 10.88 10.27 7.57
CA ASN A 163 10.57 11.60 8.12
C ASN A 163 9.27 12.19 7.54
N TYR A 164 9.09 12.13 6.22
CA TYR A 164 7.92 12.68 5.53
C TYR A 164 6.65 11.87 5.83
N SER A 165 6.73 10.54 5.83
CA SER A 165 5.64 9.65 6.25
C SER A 165 5.22 9.94 7.69
N ALA A 166 6.17 10.16 8.59
CA ALA A 166 5.88 10.55 9.97
C ALA A 166 5.16 11.90 10.04
N ALA A 167 5.68 12.93 9.36
CA ALA A 167 5.10 14.25 9.36
C ALA A 167 3.67 14.27 8.79
N LYS A 168 3.45 13.60 7.66
CA LYS A 168 2.16 13.60 6.96
C LYS A 168 1.10 12.79 7.70
N LEU A 169 1.47 11.74 8.42
CA LEU A 169 0.51 11.03 9.26
C LEU A 169 0.25 11.73 10.60
N ALA A 170 1.22 12.49 11.15
CA ALA A 170 1.00 13.34 12.32
C ALA A 170 -0.16 14.33 12.10
N LEU A 171 -0.31 14.84 10.87
CA LEU A 171 -1.41 15.73 10.49
C LEU A 171 -2.79 15.05 10.55
N VAL A 172 -2.89 13.73 10.46
CA VAL A 172 -4.15 12.99 10.64
C VAL A 172 -4.60 13.05 12.10
N GLY A 173 -3.76 12.60 13.04
CA GLY A 173 -4.09 12.64 14.46
C GLY A 173 -4.30 14.08 14.99
N PHE A 174 -3.55 15.05 14.45
CA PHE A 174 -3.78 16.47 14.73
C PHE A 174 -5.18 16.91 14.27
N THR A 175 -5.57 16.55 13.05
CA THR A 175 -6.86 16.92 12.47
C THR A 175 -8.03 16.32 13.22
N GLU A 176 -8.00 15.03 13.52
CA GLU A 176 -9.10 14.37 14.24
C GLU A 176 -9.32 14.97 15.63
N THR A 177 -8.23 15.37 16.30
CA THR A 177 -8.32 16.08 17.58
C THR A 177 -8.94 17.46 17.40
N LEU A 178 -8.46 18.27 16.45
CA LEU A 178 -9.01 19.61 16.23
C LEU A 178 -10.47 19.56 15.77
N ALA A 179 -10.87 18.55 15.00
CA ALA A 179 -12.27 18.34 14.63
C ALA A 179 -13.16 18.15 15.87
N LYS A 180 -12.72 17.35 16.85
CA LYS A 180 -13.41 17.16 18.13
C LYS A 180 -13.45 18.44 18.97
N GLU A 181 -12.35 19.18 19.04
CA GLU A 181 -12.28 20.44 19.81
C GLU A 181 -13.09 21.59 19.19
N GLY A 182 -13.11 21.63 17.86
CA GLY A 182 -13.71 22.68 17.04
C GLY A 182 -15.22 22.58 16.89
N ALA A 183 -15.80 21.39 17.09
CA ALA A 183 -17.21 21.09 16.82
C ALA A 183 -18.18 22.12 17.45
N LYS A 184 -18.01 22.43 18.74
CA LYS A 184 -18.87 23.40 19.45
C LYS A 184 -18.74 24.86 18.98
N TYR A 185 -17.72 25.16 18.18
CA TYR A 185 -17.44 26.48 17.63
C TYR A 185 -17.70 26.53 16.11
N ASN A 186 -18.30 25.49 15.51
CA ASN A 186 -18.44 25.36 14.05
C ASN A 186 -17.09 25.52 13.32
N ILE A 187 -16.04 24.96 13.92
CA ILE A 187 -14.72 24.83 13.30
C ILE A 187 -14.61 23.40 12.79
N LYS A 188 -14.44 23.25 11.48
CA LYS A 188 -14.31 21.95 10.81
C LYS A 188 -12.92 21.78 10.27
N VAL A 189 -12.33 20.63 10.52
CA VAL A 189 -10.93 20.33 10.18
C VAL A 189 -10.89 19.01 9.44
N ASN A 190 -10.33 18.98 8.23
CA ASN A 190 -10.25 17.76 7.41
C ASN A 190 -8.85 17.57 6.83
N VAL A 191 -8.56 16.35 6.41
CA VAL A 191 -7.30 15.97 5.76
C VAL A 191 -7.54 15.65 4.30
N ILE A 192 -6.62 16.11 3.45
CA ILE A 192 -6.48 15.59 2.08
C ILE A 192 -5.14 14.87 1.93
N ALA A 193 -5.12 13.80 1.15
CA ALA A 193 -3.94 13.09 0.69
C ALA A 193 -3.88 13.24 -0.84
N PRO A 194 -3.34 14.36 -1.35
CA PRO A 194 -3.37 14.65 -2.77
C PRO A 194 -2.34 13.81 -3.53
N ILE A 195 -2.70 13.43 -4.75
CA ILE A 195 -1.81 12.91 -5.78
C ILE A 195 -1.87 13.92 -6.94
N ALA A 196 -0.88 14.81 -6.96
CA ALA A 196 -0.80 15.88 -7.95
C ALA A 196 0.66 16.07 -8.41
N ALA A 197 0.81 16.45 -9.67
CA ALA A 197 2.02 16.95 -10.26
C ALA A 197 2.51 18.16 -9.46
N SER A 198 3.74 18.05 -8.99
CA SER A 198 4.49 19.10 -8.35
C SER A 198 5.96 18.91 -8.72
N ARG A 199 6.78 19.92 -8.44
CA ARG A 199 8.25 19.78 -8.48
C ARG A 199 8.75 18.56 -7.69
N MET A 200 7.98 18.10 -6.69
CA MET A 200 8.28 16.94 -5.85
C MET A 200 7.89 15.59 -6.50
N THR A 201 6.85 15.55 -7.33
CA THR A 201 6.49 14.31 -8.06
C THR A 201 7.23 14.18 -9.40
N GLU A 202 7.73 15.29 -9.96
CA GLU A 202 8.57 15.33 -11.17
C GLU A 202 9.82 14.45 -11.07
N THR A 203 10.36 14.25 -9.86
CA THR A 203 11.55 13.43 -9.64
C THR A 203 11.27 11.93 -9.55
N VAL A 204 9.99 11.52 -9.53
CA VAL A 204 9.57 10.13 -9.28
C VAL A 204 8.53 9.58 -10.27
N MET A 205 7.88 10.44 -11.07
CA MET A 205 6.85 10.04 -12.04
C MET A 205 7.23 10.44 -13.48
N PRO A 206 6.85 9.65 -14.51
CA PRO A 206 7.07 10.02 -15.91
C PRO A 206 6.32 11.30 -16.33
N PRO A 207 6.86 12.09 -17.28
CA PRO A 207 6.24 13.35 -17.76
C PRO A 207 4.77 13.21 -18.19
N ASP A 208 4.42 12.14 -18.90
CA ASP A 208 3.05 11.94 -19.42
C ASP A 208 2.03 11.68 -18.30
N MET A 209 2.48 11.08 -17.19
CA MET A 209 1.66 10.90 -16.00
C MET A 209 1.45 12.24 -15.28
N LEU A 210 2.51 13.03 -15.15
CA LEU A 210 2.48 14.35 -14.51
C LEU A 210 1.56 15.33 -15.25
N ALA A 211 1.56 15.29 -16.59
CA ALA A 211 0.68 16.13 -17.42
C ALA A 211 -0.82 15.95 -17.08
N ASN A 212 -1.20 14.77 -16.56
CA ASN A 212 -2.57 14.43 -16.20
C ASN A 212 -2.89 14.59 -14.71
N LEU A 213 -1.88 14.82 -13.85
CA LEU A 213 -2.03 14.99 -12.41
C LEU A 213 -2.07 16.47 -11.99
N LYS A 214 -2.73 17.32 -12.77
CA LYS A 214 -2.82 18.75 -12.53
C LYS A 214 -3.30 19.12 -11.09
N PRO A 215 -2.69 20.11 -10.41
CA PRO A 215 -3.13 20.60 -9.10
C PRO A 215 -4.63 20.93 -9.00
N GLU A 216 -5.22 21.36 -10.11
CA GLU A 216 -6.62 21.72 -10.27
C GLU A 216 -7.57 20.55 -9.98
N TRP A 217 -7.12 19.29 -10.01
CA TRP A 217 -7.93 18.14 -9.62
C TRP A 217 -8.23 18.08 -8.11
N VAL A 218 -7.43 18.76 -7.30
CA VAL A 218 -7.54 18.74 -5.83
C VAL A 218 -8.40 19.88 -5.31
N VAL A 219 -8.34 21.03 -5.99
CA VAL A 219 -9.01 22.28 -5.58
C VAL A 219 -10.52 22.11 -5.31
N PRO A 220 -11.30 21.42 -6.16
CA PRO A 220 -12.75 21.29 -5.98
C PRO A 220 -13.16 20.55 -4.70
N LEU A 221 -12.39 19.53 -4.29
CA LEU A 221 -12.61 18.86 -3.01
C LEU A 221 -12.36 19.81 -1.84
N VAL A 222 -11.22 20.52 -1.87
CA VAL A 222 -10.84 21.47 -0.82
C VAL A 222 -11.89 22.55 -0.66
N ALA A 223 -12.32 23.16 -1.77
CA ALA A 223 -13.43 24.10 -1.79
C ALA A 223 -14.71 23.51 -1.18
N THR A 224 -15.10 22.30 -1.60
CA THR A 224 -16.30 21.64 -1.05
C THR A 224 -16.21 21.42 0.46
N LEU A 225 -15.04 21.06 0.99
CA LEU A 225 -14.81 20.81 2.41
C LEU A 225 -14.78 22.08 3.26
N VAL A 226 -14.42 23.24 2.67
CA VAL A 226 -14.34 24.52 3.38
C VAL A 226 -15.52 25.44 3.10
N ASP A 227 -16.52 24.97 2.37
CA ASP A 227 -17.75 25.73 2.20
C ASP A 227 -18.47 25.93 3.54
N LYS A 228 -19.24 27.01 3.65
CA LYS A 228 -20.02 27.33 4.84
C LYS A 228 -21.03 26.23 5.18
N ASP A 229 -21.60 25.57 4.19
CA ASP A 229 -22.63 24.54 4.34
C ASP A 229 -22.04 23.12 4.40
N ALA A 230 -20.71 22.97 4.30
CA ALA A 230 -20.04 21.68 4.41
C ALA A 230 -20.24 21.09 5.80
N GLU A 231 -20.71 19.85 5.91
CA GLU A 231 -20.93 19.15 7.19
C GLU A 231 -19.72 18.36 7.69
N GLU A 232 -18.86 17.94 6.76
CA GLU A 232 -17.76 17.02 6.99
C GLU A 232 -16.67 17.60 7.93
N THR A 233 -16.23 16.81 8.90
CA THR A 233 -15.13 17.17 9.81
C THR A 233 -14.45 15.90 10.32
N GLY A 234 -13.15 15.97 10.60
CA GLY A 234 -12.34 14.83 11.05
C GLY A 234 -12.09 13.78 9.97
N SER A 235 -12.39 14.09 8.70
CA SER A 235 -12.35 13.11 7.62
C SER A 235 -11.08 13.20 6.79
N ILE A 236 -10.75 12.08 6.14
CA ILE A 236 -9.55 11.89 5.34
C ILE A 236 -9.97 11.55 3.91
N PHE A 237 -9.40 12.24 2.92
CA PHE A 237 -9.71 12.01 1.51
C PHE A 237 -8.46 11.81 0.67
N GLU A 238 -8.45 10.79 -0.18
CA GLU A 238 -7.53 10.71 -1.32
C GLU A 238 -8.13 11.45 -2.51
N VAL A 239 -7.28 12.19 -3.24
CA VAL A 239 -7.73 13.01 -4.37
C VAL A 239 -6.63 13.24 -5.39
N GLY A 240 -6.95 13.08 -6.68
CA GLY A 240 -6.03 13.36 -7.77
C GLY A 240 -6.53 12.82 -9.11
N GLY A 241 -6.07 13.38 -10.23
CA GLY A 241 -6.45 12.96 -11.60
C GLY A 241 -7.95 12.73 -11.82
N GLY A 242 -8.78 13.59 -11.21
CA GLY A 242 -10.23 13.54 -11.29
C GLY A 242 -10.91 12.43 -10.46
N HIS A 243 -10.20 11.71 -9.59
CA HIS A 243 -10.81 10.77 -8.64
C HIS A 243 -10.78 11.32 -7.21
N ILE A 244 -11.86 11.08 -6.46
CA ILE A 244 -11.99 11.47 -5.05
C ILE A 244 -12.55 10.29 -4.27
N ALA A 245 -11.88 9.87 -3.20
CA ALA A 245 -12.37 8.83 -2.28
C ALA A 245 -12.15 9.22 -0.81
N LYS A 246 -13.05 8.76 0.06
CA LYS A 246 -12.95 8.93 1.51
C LYS A 246 -12.25 7.72 2.11
N ILE A 247 -11.44 7.96 3.13
CA ILE A 247 -10.72 6.93 3.91
C ILE A 247 -11.21 6.98 5.35
N ARG A 248 -11.35 5.80 5.97
CA ARG A 248 -11.60 5.64 7.40
C ARG A 248 -10.78 4.50 7.99
N TRP A 249 -10.66 4.48 9.30
CA TRP A 249 -10.11 3.35 10.03
C TRP A 249 -11.11 2.19 10.08
N GLU A 250 -10.60 0.99 9.90
CA GLU A 250 -11.32 -0.26 10.07
C GLU A 250 -10.56 -1.12 11.08
N ARG A 251 -11.26 -1.60 12.11
CA ARG A 251 -10.70 -2.39 13.20
C ARG A 251 -11.29 -3.79 13.17
N SER A 252 -10.45 -4.81 13.26
CA SER A 252 -10.90 -6.20 13.33
C SER A 252 -11.69 -6.46 14.62
N SER A 253 -12.51 -7.52 14.63
CA SER A 253 -13.19 -7.96 15.85
C SER A 253 -12.20 -8.40 16.93
N GLY A 254 -11.03 -8.88 16.52
CA GLY A 254 -9.88 -9.19 17.36
C GLY A 254 -9.98 -10.51 18.13
N ALA A 255 -8.85 -10.94 18.67
CA ALA A 255 -8.78 -12.09 19.55
C ALA A 255 -9.05 -11.66 20.99
N LEU A 256 -9.93 -12.38 21.68
CA LEU A 256 -10.18 -12.21 23.12
C LEU A 256 -9.76 -13.48 23.86
N LEU A 257 -8.83 -13.34 24.80
CA LEU A 257 -8.41 -14.40 25.72
C LEU A 257 -8.66 -13.93 27.16
N LYS A 258 -8.71 -14.89 28.10
CA LYS A 258 -8.86 -14.58 29.52
C LYS A 258 -7.65 -13.81 30.04
N ALA A 259 -7.87 -12.68 30.68
CA ALA A 259 -6.85 -11.78 31.20
C ALA A 259 -6.26 -12.30 32.54
N ASP A 260 -5.63 -13.46 32.50
CA ASP A 260 -4.92 -14.11 33.60
C ASP A 260 -3.53 -14.59 33.15
N ASP A 261 -2.85 -15.39 33.98
CA ASP A 261 -1.49 -15.89 33.70
C ASP A 261 -1.41 -16.82 32.47
N SER A 262 -2.55 -17.34 31.98
CA SER A 262 -2.59 -18.13 30.75
C SER A 262 -2.50 -17.27 29.48
N TYR A 263 -2.75 -15.96 29.58
CA TYR A 263 -2.61 -15.03 28.47
C TYR A 263 -1.13 -14.77 28.16
N THR A 264 -0.58 -15.66 27.34
CA THR A 264 0.81 -15.65 26.92
C THR A 264 0.94 -15.31 25.43
N ALA A 265 2.15 -14.94 25.00
CA ALA A 265 2.42 -14.68 23.59
C ALA A 265 2.15 -15.91 22.70
N GLY A 266 2.43 -17.12 23.21
CA GLY A 266 2.09 -18.38 22.53
C GLY A 266 0.58 -18.61 22.41
N ALA A 267 -0.19 -18.30 23.47
CA ALA A 267 -1.64 -18.41 23.43
C ALA A 267 -2.25 -17.41 22.43
N LEU A 268 -1.71 -16.19 22.37
CA LEU A 268 -2.10 -15.21 21.37
C LEU A 268 -1.71 -15.63 19.95
N LEU A 269 -0.54 -16.24 19.76
CA LEU A 269 -0.09 -16.79 18.47
C LEU A 269 -1.07 -17.86 17.96
N ALA A 270 -1.53 -18.76 18.84
CA ALA A 270 -2.55 -19.76 18.49
C ALA A 270 -3.90 -19.14 18.09
N LYS A 271 -4.10 -17.85 18.36
CA LYS A 271 -5.30 -17.05 18.07
C LYS A 271 -5.03 -15.91 17.07
N TRP A 272 -3.93 -15.97 16.33
CA TRP A 272 -3.51 -14.87 15.46
C TRP A 272 -4.49 -14.58 14.31
N ASP A 273 -5.20 -15.60 13.80
CA ASP A 273 -6.22 -15.40 12.78
C ASP A 273 -7.39 -14.56 13.31
N ASP A 274 -7.78 -14.74 14.57
CA ASP A 274 -8.83 -13.95 15.22
C ASP A 274 -8.40 -12.48 15.38
N VAL A 275 -7.11 -12.22 15.67
CA VAL A 275 -6.54 -10.85 15.71
C VAL A 275 -6.76 -10.12 14.38
N ASN A 276 -6.70 -10.85 13.26
CA ASN A 276 -6.80 -10.29 11.91
C ASN A 276 -8.16 -10.56 11.24
N ASN A 277 -9.20 -10.86 12.02
CA ASN A 277 -10.53 -11.15 11.50
C ASN A 277 -11.37 -9.88 11.25
N PHE A 278 -11.47 -9.48 9.98
CA PHE A 278 -12.26 -8.32 9.54
C PHE A 278 -13.68 -8.68 9.05
N LYS A 279 -14.18 -9.90 9.29
CA LYS A 279 -15.55 -10.26 8.87
C LYS A 279 -16.63 -9.46 9.60
N GLU A 280 -16.38 -9.14 10.86
CA GLU A 280 -17.25 -8.32 11.73
C GLU A 280 -16.46 -7.09 12.19
N ALA A 281 -15.91 -6.35 11.23
CA ALA A 281 -15.09 -5.19 11.53
C ALA A 281 -15.89 -4.02 12.12
N GLU A 282 -15.22 -3.23 12.95
CA GLU A 282 -15.72 -1.96 13.48
C GLU A 282 -15.13 -0.79 12.70
N TYR A 283 -15.86 0.33 12.67
CA TYR A 283 -15.43 1.59 12.07
C TYR A 283 -15.33 2.69 13.14
N PRO A 284 -14.33 2.59 14.02
CA PRO A 284 -14.27 3.40 15.24
C PRO A 284 -13.93 4.87 14.99
N SER A 285 -14.43 5.72 15.89
CA SER A 285 -14.00 7.11 16.09
C SER A 285 -13.34 7.33 17.46
N GLY A 286 -13.00 6.23 18.14
CA GLY A 286 -12.46 6.18 19.49
C GLY A 286 -11.97 4.78 19.89
N PRO A 287 -11.42 4.64 21.11
CA PRO A 287 -10.90 3.36 21.60
C PRO A 287 -12.01 2.29 21.68
N ALA A 288 -11.60 1.02 21.65
CA ALA A 288 -12.50 -0.09 21.99
C ALA A 288 -13.04 0.06 23.43
N ASP A 289 -14.19 -0.59 23.71
CA ASP A 289 -14.75 -0.66 25.07
C ASP A 289 -13.95 -1.66 25.91
N PHE A 290 -12.79 -1.23 26.40
CA PHE A 290 -11.87 -2.05 27.18
C PHE A 290 -12.46 -2.54 28.51
N LEU A 291 -13.50 -1.88 29.03
CA LEU A 291 -14.19 -2.33 30.24
C LEU A 291 -15.09 -3.52 29.94
N SER A 292 -15.91 -3.43 28.88
CA SER A 292 -16.72 -4.55 28.40
C SER A 292 -15.86 -5.73 27.94
N LEU A 293 -14.74 -5.44 27.27
CA LEU A 293 -13.76 -6.48 26.88
C LEU A 293 -13.15 -7.17 28.10
N LEU A 294 -12.81 -6.42 29.16
CA LEU A 294 -12.28 -7.01 30.38
C LEU A 294 -13.31 -7.91 31.08
N ASP A 295 -14.56 -7.45 31.23
CA ASP A 295 -15.63 -8.26 31.83
C ASP A 295 -15.85 -9.57 31.05
N LYS A 296 -15.91 -9.49 29.71
CA LYS A 296 -16.01 -10.67 28.83
C LYS A 296 -14.79 -11.58 28.96
N SER A 297 -13.59 -11.00 28.95
CA SER A 297 -12.34 -11.72 29.09
C SER A 297 -12.30 -12.52 30.40
N MET A 298 -12.69 -11.91 31.51
CA MET A 298 -12.68 -12.56 32.82
C MET A 298 -13.66 -13.73 32.93
N LYS A 299 -14.70 -13.79 32.08
CA LYS A 299 -15.65 -14.91 31.99
C LYS A 299 -15.19 -16.06 31.09
N LEU A 300 -14.16 -15.86 30.27
CA LEU A 300 -13.58 -16.93 29.47
C LEU A 300 -12.85 -17.96 30.35
N PRO A 301 -12.71 -19.22 29.89
CA PRO A 301 -11.78 -20.17 30.51
C PRO A 301 -10.33 -19.72 30.26
N SER A 302 -9.41 -20.14 31.12
CA SER A 302 -7.98 -19.92 30.89
C SER A 302 -7.56 -20.49 29.54
N ALA A 303 -6.68 -19.79 28.85
CA ALA A 303 -6.17 -20.19 27.55
C ALA A 303 -5.45 -21.56 27.65
N PRO A 304 -5.61 -22.44 26.66
CA PRO A 304 -4.86 -23.68 26.61
C PRO A 304 -3.35 -23.43 26.65
N LYS A 305 -2.60 -24.39 27.19
CA LYS A 305 -1.14 -24.35 27.17
C LYS A 305 -0.65 -24.28 25.72
N ALA A 306 0.15 -23.28 25.41
CA ALA A 306 0.69 -23.03 24.08
C ALA A 306 2.22 -23.12 24.05
N GLU A 307 2.80 -23.08 22.84
CA GLU A 307 4.25 -23.03 22.64
C GLU A 307 4.85 -21.84 23.41
N ALA A 308 5.89 -22.09 24.20
CA ALA A 308 6.65 -21.04 24.84
C ALA A 308 7.61 -20.40 23.82
N LEU A 309 7.58 -19.08 23.70
CA LEU A 309 8.59 -18.36 22.92
C LEU A 309 9.91 -18.30 23.70
N ASP A 310 11.02 -18.28 22.99
CA ASP A 310 12.37 -18.22 23.58
C ASP A 310 13.11 -16.98 23.08
N PHE A 311 13.64 -16.20 24.02
CA PHE A 311 14.47 -15.02 23.78
C PHE A 311 15.89 -15.19 24.33
N SER A 312 16.28 -16.42 24.69
CA SER A 312 17.64 -16.75 25.09
C SER A 312 18.65 -16.25 24.05
N GLY A 313 19.64 -15.50 24.52
CA GLY A 313 20.67 -14.92 23.66
C GLY A 313 20.25 -13.66 22.89
N LYS A 314 19.00 -13.19 23.00
CA LYS A 314 18.54 -11.90 22.45
C LYS A 314 18.74 -10.77 23.45
N VAL A 315 19.07 -9.58 22.94
CA VAL A 315 19.12 -8.34 23.73
C VAL A 315 17.93 -7.45 23.38
N VAL A 316 17.17 -7.06 24.40
CA VAL A 316 15.97 -6.24 24.28
C VAL A 316 16.16 -4.92 25.01
N LEU A 317 16.09 -3.82 24.26
CA LEU A 317 16.08 -2.45 24.77
C LEU A 317 14.64 -1.95 24.89
N ILE A 318 14.26 -1.44 26.06
CA ILE A 318 12.92 -0.88 26.30
C ILE A 318 13.07 0.52 26.89
N THR A 319 12.50 1.53 26.24
CA THR A 319 12.51 2.91 26.72
C THR A 319 11.29 3.23 27.59
N GLY A 320 11.47 4.08 28.60
CA GLY A 320 10.43 4.36 29.61
C GLY A 320 10.05 3.10 30.41
N ALA A 321 11.04 2.29 30.74
CA ALA A 321 10.85 0.97 31.35
C ALA A 321 11.05 0.95 32.88
N GLY A 322 11.28 2.10 33.52
CA GLY A 322 11.44 2.18 34.98
C GLY A 322 10.14 1.94 35.76
N ALA A 323 8.98 2.01 35.10
CA ALA A 323 7.67 1.79 35.70
C ALA A 323 6.61 1.37 34.66
N GLY A 324 5.38 1.09 35.15
CA GLY A 324 4.18 0.94 34.33
C GLY A 324 4.30 -0.09 33.21
N ILE A 325 3.87 0.30 32.01
CA ILE A 325 3.84 -0.56 30.81
C ILE A 325 5.24 -1.05 30.40
N GLY A 326 6.24 -0.17 30.37
CA GLY A 326 7.60 -0.56 29.98
C GLY A 326 8.21 -1.57 30.95
N ARG A 327 7.93 -1.43 32.26
CA ARG A 327 8.32 -2.42 33.27
C ARG A 327 7.67 -3.78 33.00
N ALA A 328 6.37 -3.82 32.70
CA ALA A 328 5.67 -5.07 32.40
C ALA A 328 6.26 -5.79 31.17
N TYR A 329 6.62 -5.03 30.13
CA TYR A 329 7.33 -5.60 28.96
C TYR A 329 8.68 -6.19 29.36
N ALA A 330 9.47 -5.47 30.16
CA ALA A 330 10.79 -5.92 30.60
C ALA A 330 10.71 -7.24 31.38
N LEU A 331 9.76 -7.35 32.32
CA LEU A 331 9.53 -8.57 33.09
C LEU A 331 9.05 -9.73 32.20
N ALA A 332 8.21 -9.47 31.21
CA ALA A 332 7.76 -10.49 30.27
C ALA A 332 8.91 -11.05 29.43
N PHE A 333 9.78 -10.21 28.88
CA PHE A 333 10.97 -10.66 28.15
C PHE A 333 12.00 -11.36 29.06
N ALA A 334 12.18 -10.89 30.29
CA ALA A 334 13.10 -11.50 31.24
C ALA A 334 12.71 -12.95 31.58
N LYS A 335 11.41 -13.22 31.75
CA LYS A 335 10.87 -14.58 31.95
C LYS A 335 11.17 -15.54 30.78
N LEU A 336 11.48 -15.00 29.59
CA LEU A 336 11.77 -15.76 28.37
C LEU A 336 13.26 -15.79 28.03
N GLY A 337 14.14 -15.42 28.97
CA GLY A 337 15.60 -15.55 28.83
C GLY A 337 16.30 -14.41 28.10
N ALA A 338 15.60 -13.32 27.78
CA ALA A 338 16.22 -12.14 27.18
C ALA A 338 17.24 -11.48 28.12
N LYS A 339 18.24 -10.80 27.56
CA LYS A 339 19.07 -9.81 28.26
C LYS A 339 18.46 -8.42 28.07
N LEU A 340 18.21 -7.71 29.17
CA LEU A 340 17.40 -6.50 29.16
C LEU A 340 18.25 -5.24 29.32
N VAL A 341 17.92 -4.22 28.54
CA VAL A 341 18.43 -2.85 28.71
C VAL A 341 17.25 -1.97 29.06
N ILE A 342 17.20 -1.55 30.33
CA ILE A 342 16.12 -0.76 30.90
C ILE A 342 16.50 0.70 30.78
N ASN A 343 15.88 1.41 29.83
CA ASN A 343 16.04 2.85 29.72
C ASN A 343 14.91 3.58 30.45
N ASP A 344 15.27 4.51 31.31
CA ASP A 344 14.33 5.43 31.97
C ASP A 344 15.04 6.72 32.37
N LEU A 345 14.39 7.87 32.17
CA LEU A 345 14.98 9.16 32.52
C LEU A 345 15.09 9.36 34.04
N VAL A 346 14.15 8.81 34.80
CA VAL A 346 14.05 9.01 36.25
C VAL A 346 14.88 7.96 36.97
N ASN A 347 14.53 6.69 36.81
CA ASN A 347 15.19 5.59 37.53
C ASN A 347 14.98 4.22 36.85
N PRO A 348 16.00 3.68 36.15
CA PRO A 348 15.93 2.32 35.62
C PRO A 348 16.28 1.23 36.64
N ASP A 349 16.96 1.55 37.75
CA ASP A 349 17.62 0.58 38.63
C ASP A 349 16.64 -0.30 39.39
N THR A 350 15.46 0.22 39.72
CA THR A 350 14.41 -0.54 40.43
C THR A 350 13.98 -1.78 39.64
N VAL A 351 13.77 -1.62 38.34
CA VAL A 351 13.36 -2.72 37.45
C VAL A 351 14.52 -3.64 37.13
N VAL A 352 15.73 -3.11 37.02
CA VAL A 352 16.96 -3.93 36.88
C VAL A 352 17.12 -4.87 38.08
N GLN A 353 17.03 -4.34 39.30
CA GLN A 353 17.14 -5.12 40.53
C GLN A 353 16.01 -6.16 40.63
N GLU A 354 14.80 -5.80 40.20
CA GLU A 354 13.68 -6.75 40.16
C GLU A 354 13.96 -7.92 39.20
N ILE A 355 14.42 -7.63 37.98
CA ILE A 355 14.77 -8.67 37.00
C ILE A 355 15.90 -9.57 37.54
N GLN A 356 16.92 -8.99 38.16
CA GLN A 356 18.03 -9.73 38.75
C GLN A 356 17.59 -10.64 39.90
N LYS A 357 16.67 -10.18 40.76
CA LYS A 357 16.07 -11.01 41.84
C LYS A 357 15.29 -12.21 41.30
N LEU A 358 14.72 -12.09 40.10
CA LEU A 358 14.03 -13.18 39.40
C LEU A 358 15.00 -14.08 38.60
N GLY A 359 16.31 -13.87 38.71
CA GLY A 359 17.34 -14.64 38.01
C GLY A 359 17.60 -14.19 36.57
N GLY A 360 17.00 -13.08 36.13
CA GLY A 360 17.23 -12.50 34.80
C GLY A 360 18.48 -11.62 34.72
N THR A 361 18.87 -11.27 33.49
CA THR A 361 20.02 -10.38 33.24
C THR A 361 19.53 -9.02 32.73
N ALA A 362 19.87 -7.94 33.43
CA ALA A 362 19.49 -6.59 33.03
C ALA A 362 20.56 -5.55 33.38
N VAL A 363 20.62 -4.47 32.60
CA VAL A 363 21.38 -3.24 32.88
C VAL A 363 20.47 -2.01 32.75
N GLY A 364 20.76 -0.96 33.52
CA GLY A 364 20.03 0.30 33.49
C GLY A 364 20.74 1.35 32.64
N VAL A 365 19.98 2.15 31.89
CA VAL A 365 20.49 3.30 31.13
C VAL A 365 19.66 4.53 31.45
N LYS A 366 20.20 5.40 32.31
CA LYS A 366 19.54 6.63 32.72
C LYS A 366 19.86 7.77 31.76
N ALA A 367 19.12 7.84 30.66
CA ALA A 367 19.28 8.85 29.62
C ALA A 367 17.92 9.20 28.98
N PRO A 368 17.74 10.43 28.48
CA PRO A 368 16.57 10.79 27.66
C PRO A 368 16.57 9.96 26.36
N CYS A 369 15.40 9.59 25.86
CA CYS A 369 15.30 8.80 24.62
C CYS A 369 15.73 9.59 23.38
N GLU A 370 15.71 10.91 23.46
CA GLU A 370 16.25 11.83 22.47
C GLU A 370 17.76 11.64 22.27
N ASN A 371 18.48 11.16 23.30
CA ASN A 371 19.88 10.75 23.23
C ASN A 371 20.02 9.29 22.76
N GLY A 372 19.41 8.96 21.62
CA GLY A 372 19.34 7.57 21.13
C GLY A 372 20.68 6.84 21.04
N GLU A 373 21.77 7.54 20.71
CA GLU A 373 23.12 6.95 20.67
C GLU A 373 23.60 6.51 22.06
N GLU A 374 23.40 7.32 23.10
CA GLU A 374 23.72 7.00 24.49
C GLU A 374 22.88 5.80 24.97
N VAL A 375 21.59 5.81 24.65
CA VAL A 375 20.65 4.74 24.99
C VAL A 375 21.06 3.41 24.37
N VAL A 376 21.36 3.39 23.07
CA VAL A 376 21.77 2.16 22.36
C VAL A 376 23.19 1.74 22.75
N LYS A 377 24.10 2.68 23.03
CA LYS A 377 25.44 2.37 23.52
C LYS A 377 25.39 1.55 24.80
N GLY A 378 24.46 1.81 25.71
CA GLY A 378 24.26 0.98 26.90
C GLY A 378 23.99 -0.50 26.60
N ALA A 379 23.28 -0.81 25.50
CA ALA A 379 23.08 -2.20 25.05
C ALA A 379 24.37 -2.83 24.52
N ILE A 380 25.12 -2.06 23.72
CA ILE A 380 26.35 -2.52 23.08
C ILE A 380 27.47 -2.71 24.09
N ASP A 381 27.65 -1.78 25.03
CA ASP A 381 28.66 -1.89 26.08
C ASP A 381 28.41 -3.10 26.99
N ALA A 382 27.14 -3.33 27.35
CA ALA A 382 26.78 -4.39 28.29
C ALA A 382 26.77 -5.79 27.65
N PHE A 383 26.29 -5.89 26.41
CA PHE A 383 25.98 -7.19 25.80
C PHE A 383 26.53 -7.39 24.39
N GLY A 384 27.16 -6.38 23.78
CA GLY A 384 27.78 -6.46 22.46
C GLY A 384 26.81 -6.55 21.28
N ARG A 385 25.49 -6.48 21.52
CA ARG A 385 24.44 -6.66 20.52
C ARG A 385 23.13 -5.98 20.93
N ILE A 386 22.22 -5.81 19.97
CA ILE A 386 20.84 -5.37 20.19
C ILE A 386 19.93 -6.04 19.15
N ASP A 387 18.87 -6.72 19.59
CA ASP A 387 17.99 -7.51 18.72
C ASP A 387 16.59 -6.91 18.64
N VAL A 388 16.12 -6.35 19.74
CA VAL A 388 14.77 -5.79 19.87
C VAL A 388 14.85 -4.38 20.47
N VAL A 389 14.10 -3.44 19.89
CA VAL A 389 13.86 -2.11 20.44
C VAL A 389 12.36 -1.93 20.65
N VAL A 390 11.96 -1.65 21.89
CA VAL A 390 10.59 -1.27 22.23
C VAL A 390 10.58 0.21 22.62
N ASN A 391 10.12 1.05 21.70
CA ASN A 391 9.99 2.49 21.90
C ASN A 391 8.68 2.79 22.66
N ASN A 392 8.79 2.90 23.99
CA ASN A 392 7.66 3.08 24.90
C ASN A 392 7.73 4.37 25.74
N ALA A 393 8.88 5.06 25.79
CA ALA A 393 9.01 6.32 26.51
C ALA A 393 7.92 7.34 26.14
N GLY A 394 7.46 8.09 27.15
CA GLY A 394 6.35 9.01 26.96
C GLY A 394 6.06 9.94 28.13
N ILE A 395 5.41 11.06 27.80
CA ILE A 395 4.94 12.07 28.74
C ILE A 395 3.59 12.62 28.28
N LEU A 396 2.82 13.22 29.20
CA LEU A 396 1.60 13.96 28.85
C LEU A 396 1.74 15.44 29.17
N ARG A 397 1.17 16.27 28.29
CA ARG A 397 1.03 17.74 28.44
C ARG A 397 -0.33 18.15 27.90
N ASP A 398 -1.36 17.53 28.47
CA ASP A 398 -2.73 17.64 28.00
C ASP A 398 -3.29 19.03 28.26
N LYS A 399 -3.87 19.63 27.21
CA LYS A 399 -4.55 20.91 27.27
C LYS A 399 -5.44 21.08 26.05
N ALA A 400 -6.63 21.68 26.25
CA ALA A 400 -7.44 22.15 25.12
C ALA A 400 -6.57 23.00 24.18
N PHE A 401 -6.70 22.79 22.87
CA PHE A 401 -5.83 23.36 21.85
C PHE A 401 -5.71 24.89 21.94
N ALA A 402 -6.80 25.57 22.32
CA ALA A 402 -6.81 27.01 22.52
C ALA A 402 -5.81 27.52 23.58
N ASN A 403 -5.42 26.66 24.52
CA ASN A 403 -4.48 26.97 25.60
C ASN A 403 -3.17 26.18 25.45
N MET A 404 -2.95 25.51 24.31
CA MET A 404 -1.74 24.74 24.05
C MET A 404 -0.67 25.66 23.47
N ASP A 405 0.41 25.87 24.23
CA ASP A 405 1.57 26.64 23.79
C ASP A 405 2.76 25.73 23.43
N ASP A 406 3.85 26.34 22.98
CA ASP A 406 5.04 25.63 22.51
C ASP A 406 5.68 24.83 23.66
N LYS A 407 5.55 25.27 24.93
CA LYS A 407 6.07 24.56 26.12
C LYS A 407 5.28 23.28 26.43
N LEU A 408 4.04 23.19 25.94
CA LEU A 408 3.23 21.98 26.02
C LEU A 408 3.37 21.12 24.76
N TRP A 409 3.61 21.73 23.60
CA TRP A 409 3.73 21.05 22.32
C TRP A 409 5.09 20.37 22.13
N ASP A 410 6.18 21.13 22.22
CA ASP A 410 7.52 20.67 21.83
C ASP A 410 7.98 19.44 22.64
N PRO A 411 7.87 19.41 23.99
CA PRO A 411 8.31 18.24 24.75
C PRO A 411 7.58 16.94 24.39
N VAL A 412 6.31 17.01 23.99
CA VAL A 412 5.54 15.83 23.58
C VAL A 412 6.03 15.33 22.22
N MET A 413 6.30 16.23 21.27
CA MET A 413 6.88 15.86 19.98
C MET A 413 8.29 15.28 20.14
N ASP A 414 9.10 15.88 21.01
CA ASP A 414 10.48 15.49 21.25
C ASP A 414 10.57 14.09 21.89
N VAL A 415 9.88 13.85 23.00
CA VAL A 415 9.94 12.54 23.68
C VAL A 415 9.32 11.43 22.82
N HIS A 416 8.16 11.68 22.22
CA HIS A 416 7.42 10.61 21.55
C HIS A 416 7.91 10.37 20.13
N LEU A 417 7.86 11.39 19.28
CA LEU A 417 8.12 11.21 17.85
C LEU A 417 9.62 11.25 17.58
N ARG A 418 10.31 12.29 18.07
CA ARG A 418 11.76 12.44 17.86
C ARG A 418 12.57 11.40 18.64
N GLY A 419 12.19 11.07 19.87
CA GLY A 419 12.84 10.03 20.69
C GLY A 419 12.73 8.65 20.05
N THR A 420 11.54 8.28 19.57
CA THR A 420 11.34 7.03 18.81
C THR A 420 12.24 6.95 17.58
N TYR A 421 12.36 8.06 16.84
CA TYR A 421 13.28 8.18 15.72
C TYR A 421 14.74 7.98 16.17
N LYS A 422 15.19 8.71 17.21
CA LYS A 422 16.59 8.71 17.65
C LYS A 422 17.08 7.36 18.11
N VAL A 423 16.30 6.68 18.95
CA VAL A 423 16.65 5.34 19.45
C VAL A 423 16.70 4.34 18.30
N THR A 424 15.68 4.36 17.43
CA THR A 424 15.63 3.46 16.27
C THR A 424 16.78 3.73 15.30
N LYS A 425 17.10 5.00 15.05
CA LYS A 425 18.20 5.44 14.18
C LYS A 425 19.55 4.94 14.69
N ALA A 426 19.78 5.01 16.00
CA ALA A 426 21.01 4.52 16.63
C ALA A 426 21.11 2.97 16.60
N ALA A 427 20.00 2.26 16.73
CA ALA A 427 19.97 0.79 16.66
C ALA A 427 20.10 0.24 15.23
N TRP A 428 19.65 1.01 14.22
CA TRP A 428 19.52 0.55 12.84
C TRP A 428 20.81 -0.01 12.20
N PRO A 429 22.00 0.60 12.38
CA PRO A 429 23.24 0.05 11.82
C PRO A 429 23.57 -1.35 12.35
N TYR A 430 23.26 -1.62 13.62
CA TYR A 430 23.45 -2.94 14.22
C TYR A 430 22.48 -3.96 13.61
N PHE A 431 21.20 -3.59 13.49
CA PHE A 431 20.19 -4.42 12.83
C PHE A 431 20.56 -4.77 11.38
N LEU A 432 21.04 -3.79 10.61
CA LEU A 432 21.50 -4.00 9.24
C LEU A 432 22.70 -4.95 9.19
N LYS A 433 23.68 -4.77 10.08
CA LYS A 433 24.88 -5.61 10.13
C LYS A 433 24.56 -7.06 10.45
N GLN A 434 23.63 -7.29 11.39
CA GLN A 434 23.27 -8.64 11.84
C GLN A 434 22.16 -9.29 10.99
N LYS A 435 21.53 -8.55 10.06
CA LYS A 435 20.35 -8.99 9.28
C LYS A 435 19.23 -9.52 10.17
N TYR A 436 18.99 -8.81 11.27
CA TYR A 436 17.97 -9.13 12.25
C TYR A 436 17.59 -7.86 13.01
N GLY A 437 16.31 -7.61 13.22
CA GLY A 437 15.86 -6.55 14.12
C GLY A 437 14.36 -6.59 14.33
N ARG A 438 13.91 -6.25 15.53
CA ARG A 438 12.49 -6.13 15.86
C ARG A 438 12.24 -4.80 16.53
N VAL A 439 11.39 -3.97 15.95
CA VAL A 439 11.06 -2.65 16.48
C VAL A 439 9.57 -2.61 16.78
N ILE A 440 9.23 -2.36 18.05
CA ILE A 440 7.85 -2.17 18.49
C ILE A 440 7.72 -0.72 18.92
N ASN A 441 6.90 0.02 18.18
CA ASN A 441 6.65 1.43 18.44
C ASN A 441 5.29 1.62 19.12
N THR A 442 5.24 2.48 20.13
CA THR A 442 4.01 2.73 20.89
C THR A 442 3.28 3.95 20.34
N THR A 443 2.22 3.74 19.55
CA THR A 443 1.24 4.78 19.18
C THR A 443 0.16 4.91 20.28
N SER A 444 -1.04 5.39 19.95
CA SER A 444 -2.20 5.46 20.84
C SER A 444 -3.48 5.57 20.03
N THR A 445 -4.61 5.12 20.60
CA THR A 445 -5.95 5.41 20.08
C THR A 445 -6.23 6.92 20.02
N SER A 446 -5.62 7.74 20.88
CA SER A 446 -5.66 9.20 20.74
C SER A 446 -4.95 9.69 19.48
N GLY A 447 -3.91 8.99 19.02
CA GLY A 447 -3.24 9.31 17.76
C GLY A 447 -4.04 8.86 16.54
N ILE A 448 -4.65 7.67 16.63
CA ILE A 448 -5.41 7.06 15.51
C ILE A 448 -6.77 7.71 15.34
N TYR A 449 -7.45 8.15 16.41
CA TYR A 449 -8.83 8.65 16.34
C TYR A 449 -8.99 10.11 16.80
N GLY A 450 -7.90 10.76 17.22
CA GLY A 450 -7.92 12.04 17.91
C GLY A 450 -8.55 11.98 19.31
N ASN A 451 -8.17 12.91 20.19
CA ASN A 451 -8.82 13.06 21.50
C ASN A 451 -8.79 14.52 21.97
N PHE A 452 -9.91 15.00 22.50
CA PHE A 452 -10.03 16.40 22.95
C PHE A 452 -8.92 16.73 23.97
N GLY A 453 -8.21 17.83 23.77
CA GLY A 453 -7.16 18.28 24.68
C GLY A 453 -5.79 17.61 24.48
N GLN A 454 -5.64 16.78 23.46
CA GLN A 454 -4.42 16.01 23.20
C GLN A 454 -3.84 16.25 21.80
N ALA A 455 -3.98 17.46 21.25
CA ALA A 455 -3.56 17.75 19.87
C ALA A 455 -2.07 17.47 19.61
N ASN A 456 -1.20 17.80 20.57
CA ASN A 456 0.24 17.48 20.57
C ASN A 456 0.48 15.96 20.60
N TYR A 457 -0.14 15.26 21.56
CA TYR A 457 0.03 13.83 21.75
C TYR A 457 -0.52 13.01 20.58
N ALA A 458 -1.70 13.38 20.08
CA ALA A 458 -2.32 12.77 18.91
C ALA A 458 -1.44 12.93 17.66
N ALA A 459 -0.90 14.13 17.43
CA ALA A 459 0.02 14.38 16.32
C ALA A 459 1.27 13.51 16.44
N ALA A 460 1.93 13.50 17.61
CA ALA A 460 3.14 12.71 17.83
C ALA A 460 2.88 11.21 17.64
N LYS A 461 1.83 10.67 18.26
CA LYS A 461 1.49 9.24 18.23
C LYS A 461 1.06 8.78 16.83
N CYS A 462 0.29 9.58 16.10
CA CYS A 462 -0.05 9.25 14.71
C CYS A 462 1.18 9.35 13.79
N GLY A 463 2.08 10.31 14.05
CA GLY A 463 3.36 10.41 13.34
C GLY A 463 4.26 9.18 13.52
N ILE A 464 4.26 8.58 14.72
CA ILE A 464 4.97 7.31 14.96
C ILE A 464 4.47 6.19 14.04
N LEU A 465 3.16 6.11 13.77
CA LEU A 465 2.61 5.12 12.85
C LEU A 465 3.11 5.33 11.42
N GLY A 466 3.20 6.58 10.97
CA GLY A 466 3.73 6.92 9.63
C GLY A 466 5.21 6.55 9.51
N PHE A 467 6.00 6.85 10.54
CA PHE A 467 7.39 6.43 10.68
C PHE A 467 7.54 4.91 10.62
N SER A 468 6.76 4.16 11.41
CA SER A 468 6.77 2.71 11.46
C SER A 468 6.45 2.07 10.12
N ARG A 469 5.41 2.55 9.41
CA ARG A 469 5.00 2.01 8.11
C ARG A 469 6.08 2.17 7.05
N ALA A 470 6.77 3.31 7.02
CA ALA A 470 7.89 3.53 6.13
C ALA A 470 9.07 2.60 6.47
N LEU A 471 9.45 2.50 7.75
CA LEU A 471 10.54 1.61 8.17
C LEU A 471 10.25 0.13 7.95
N ALA A 472 9.01 -0.30 8.12
CA ALA A 472 8.59 -1.68 7.84
C ALA A 472 8.96 -2.08 6.40
N ARG A 473 8.82 -1.15 5.45
CA ARG A 473 9.20 -1.37 4.04
C ARG A 473 10.72 -1.35 3.83
N GLU A 474 11.42 -0.42 4.47
CA GLU A 474 12.88 -0.31 4.34
C GLU A 474 13.61 -1.50 4.97
N GLY A 475 13.10 -2.00 6.10
CA GLY A 475 13.71 -3.05 6.91
C GLY A 475 13.42 -4.48 6.47
N ALA A 476 12.27 -4.74 5.83
CA ALA A 476 11.79 -6.10 5.56
C ALA A 476 12.83 -6.98 4.85
N LYS A 477 13.49 -6.46 3.81
CA LYS A 477 14.52 -7.20 3.05
C LYS A 477 15.78 -7.55 3.85
N TYR A 478 15.95 -6.94 5.03
CA TYR A 478 17.06 -7.20 5.95
C TYR A 478 16.62 -8.00 7.18
N ASN A 479 15.41 -8.57 7.18
CA ASN A 479 14.80 -9.23 8.34
C ASN A 479 14.72 -8.28 9.56
N ILE A 480 14.45 -7.01 9.28
CA ILE A 480 14.16 -5.97 10.28
C ILE A 480 12.68 -5.66 10.20
N TYR A 481 11.94 -5.99 11.25
CA TYR A 481 10.49 -5.85 11.27
C TYR A 481 10.06 -4.77 12.24
N VAL A 482 9.09 -3.96 11.83
CA VAL A 482 8.63 -2.79 12.57
C VAL A 482 7.11 -2.83 12.67
N ASN A 483 6.58 -2.88 13.89
CA ASN A 483 5.15 -2.87 14.17
C ASN A 483 4.79 -1.77 15.15
N THR A 484 3.51 -1.40 15.14
CA THR A 484 2.99 -0.34 16.00
C THR A 484 1.87 -0.87 16.88
N ILE A 485 1.88 -0.51 18.17
CA ILE A 485 0.82 -0.87 19.11
C ILE A 485 0.16 0.35 19.73
N ALA A 486 -1.15 0.28 19.95
CA ALA A 486 -1.97 1.26 20.65
C ALA A 486 -2.49 0.63 21.95
N PRO A 487 -1.72 0.71 23.05
CA PRO A 487 -2.06 0.05 24.29
C PRO A 487 -3.14 0.80 25.09
N ASN A 488 -3.97 0.03 25.80
CA ASN A 488 -4.83 0.50 26.88
C ASN A 488 -4.39 -0.15 28.20
N ALA A 489 -3.99 0.67 29.17
CA ALA A 489 -3.68 0.22 30.52
C ALA A 489 -3.85 1.34 31.57
N GLY A 490 -4.10 0.90 32.79
CA GLY A 490 -4.00 1.68 34.01
C GLY A 490 -2.53 1.93 34.36
N THR A 491 -2.15 3.20 34.37
CA THR A 491 -0.79 3.65 34.69
C THR A 491 -0.87 4.99 35.44
N ALA A 492 0.27 5.49 35.91
CA ALA A 492 0.36 6.85 36.44
C ALA A 492 -0.14 7.91 35.45
N MET A 493 0.03 7.70 34.14
CA MET A 493 -0.44 8.64 33.11
C MET A 493 -1.97 8.62 32.92
N THR A 494 -2.63 7.48 33.13
CA THR A 494 -4.08 7.35 32.96
C THR A 494 -4.87 7.57 34.25
N ARG A 495 -4.21 7.52 35.42
CA ARG A 495 -4.81 7.80 36.73
C ARG A 495 -5.45 9.20 36.84
N THR A 496 -4.99 10.18 36.07
CA THR A 496 -5.57 11.53 36.07
C THR A 496 -6.92 11.61 35.35
N ILE A 497 -7.29 10.59 34.58
CA ILE A 497 -8.51 10.55 33.75
C ILE A 497 -9.37 9.29 33.99
N MET A 498 -8.95 8.39 34.88
CA MET A 498 -9.65 7.14 35.23
C MET A 498 -9.77 6.99 36.76
N PRO A 499 -10.89 6.44 37.27
CA PRO A 499 -10.99 6.02 38.67
C PRO A 499 -9.96 4.95 39.04
N GLU A 500 -9.49 4.95 40.29
CA GLU A 500 -8.40 4.05 40.73
C GLU A 500 -8.74 2.56 40.54
N GLU A 501 -9.99 2.16 40.73
CA GLU A 501 -10.44 0.78 40.48
C GLU A 501 -10.19 0.35 39.03
N MET A 502 -10.43 1.22 38.05
CA MET A 502 -10.13 0.94 36.64
C MET A 502 -8.62 0.91 36.38
N VAL A 503 -7.86 1.79 37.03
CA VAL A 503 -6.40 1.81 36.95
C VAL A 503 -5.82 0.47 37.42
N GLN A 504 -6.38 -0.11 38.48
CA GLN A 504 -5.96 -1.41 38.99
C GLN A 504 -6.44 -2.59 38.10
N ALA A 505 -7.61 -2.44 37.48
CA ALA A 505 -8.19 -3.48 36.62
C ALA A 505 -7.46 -3.61 35.27
N PHE A 506 -7.08 -2.49 34.64
CA PHE A 506 -6.39 -2.49 33.34
C PHE A 506 -4.89 -2.71 33.50
N LYS A 507 -4.50 -3.93 33.88
CA LYS A 507 -3.10 -4.25 34.15
C LYS A 507 -2.23 -4.12 32.89
N PRO A 508 -1.05 -3.49 32.98
CA PRO A 508 -0.10 -3.44 31.87
C PRO A 508 0.36 -4.83 31.37
N ASP A 509 0.30 -5.85 32.23
CA ASP A 509 0.56 -7.25 31.89
C ASP A 509 -0.33 -7.76 30.74
N TYR A 510 -1.53 -7.20 30.57
CA TYR A 510 -2.45 -7.55 29.49
C TYR A 510 -2.06 -6.98 28.11
N ILE A 511 -0.88 -6.36 28.00
CA ILE A 511 -0.32 -5.88 26.74
C ILE A 511 0.95 -6.64 26.36
N ALA A 512 1.74 -7.04 27.36
CA ALA A 512 3.06 -7.62 27.16
C ALA A 512 3.07 -8.85 26.21
N PRO A 513 2.08 -9.76 26.22
CA PRO A 513 2.02 -10.89 25.28
C PRO A 513 2.10 -10.48 23.81
N LEU A 514 1.44 -9.41 23.40
CA LEU A 514 1.51 -8.92 22.02
C LEU A 514 2.90 -8.37 21.70
N VAL A 515 3.49 -7.59 22.60
CA VAL A 515 4.84 -7.02 22.38
C VAL A 515 5.88 -8.11 22.23
N VAL A 516 5.83 -9.13 23.09
CA VAL A 516 6.69 -10.31 23.00
C VAL A 516 6.45 -11.06 21.69
N LEU A 517 5.19 -11.28 21.31
CA LEU A 517 4.86 -11.97 20.08
C LEU A 517 5.40 -11.22 18.86
N LEU A 518 5.18 -9.91 18.74
CA LEU A 518 5.66 -9.06 17.65
C LEU A 518 7.19 -8.95 17.60
N ALA A 519 7.88 -9.21 18.71
CA ALA A 519 9.33 -9.27 18.79
C ALA A 519 9.92 -10.64 18.46
N SER A 520 9.08 -11.64 18.19
CA SER A 520 9.54 -13.01 17.91
C SER A 520 9.74 -13.27 16.42
N ASP A 521 10.33 -14.41 16.10
CA ASP A 521 10.44 -14.92 14.72
C ASP A 521 9.17 -15.68 14.29
N LYS A 522 8.22 -15.85 15.20
CA LYS A 522 7.00 -16.64 15.01
C LYS A 522 5.80 -15.78 14.60
N THR A 523 5.91 -14.45 14.62
CA THR A 523 4.81 -13.55 14.23
C THR A 523 4.41 -13.79 12.76
N PRO A 524 3.16 -14.15 12.47
CA PRO A 524 2.69 -14.21 11.09
C PRO A 524 2.52 -12.80 10.52
N ASN A 525 2.98 -12.58 9.27
CA ASN A 525 3.02 -11.26 8.62
C ASN A 525 3.74 -10.21 9.50
N PRO A 526 5.05 -10.39 9.74
CA PRO A 526 5.70 -9.89 10.93
C PRO A 526 5.98 -8.39 10.96
N THR A 527 5.54 -7.59 9.99
CA THR A 527 5.94 -6.17 9.87
C THR A 527 4.83 -5.29 9.29
N GLY A 528 4.84 -4.00 9.64
CA GLY A 528 3.91 -3.00 9.14
C GLY A 528 2.54 -2.98 9.81
N GLY A 529 2.32 -3.85 10.81
CA GLY A 529 1.05 -3.96 11.51
C GLY A 529 0.76 -2.82 12.48
N LEU A 530 -0.52 -2.56 12.70
CA LEU A 530 -1.06 -1.68 13.72
C LEU A 530 -2.06 -2.45 14.57
N TYR A 531 -1.83 -2.52 15.88
CA TYR A 531 -2.64 -3.32 16.79
C TYR A 531 -3.11 -2.51 17.99
N GLU A 532 -4.40 -2.55 18.29
CA GLU A 532 -4.93 -2.11 19.58
C GLU A 532 -4.92 -3.30 20.55
N VAL A 533 -4.59 -3.02 21.82
CA VAL A 533 -4.36 -4.08 22.80
C VAL A 533 -4.65 -3.64 24.23
N GLY A 534 -5.28 -4.52 24.99
CA GLY A 534 -5.58 -4.36 26.42
C GLY A 534 -6.66 -5.34 26.87
N SER A 535 -6.79 -5.56 28.17
CA SER A 535 -7.87 -6.39 28.75
C SER A 535 -7.97 -7.83 28.19
N GLY A 536 -6.84 -8.43 27.76
CA GLY A 536 -6.82 -9.76 27.12
C GLY A 536 -7.31 -9.76 25.67
N TRP A 537 -7.56 -8.58 25.09
CA TRP A 537 -8.00 -8.39 23.71
C TRP A 537 -6.88 -7.82 22.84
N VAL A 538 -6.82 -8.28 21.59
CA VAL A 538 -5.96 -7.71 20.54
C VAL A 538 -6.73 -7.63 19.22
N GLY A 539 -6.83 -6.42 18.66
CA GLY A 539 -7.40 -6.17 17.34
C GLY A 539 -6.41 -5.50 16.40
N SER A 540 -6.42 -5.90 15.13
CA SER A 540 -5.68 -5.28 14.04
C SER A 540 -6.47 -4.10 13.48
N THR A 541 -5.80 -2.99 13.17
CA THR A 541 -6.43 -1.80 12.57
C THR A 541 -5.77 -1.46 11.23
N ARG A 542 -6.60 -1.23 10.21
CA ARG A 542 -6.17 -0.88 8.85
C ARG A 542 -7.00 0.25 8.26
N TRP A 543 -6.67 0.64 7.03
CA TRP A 543 -7.49 1.56 6.25
C TRP A 543 -8.60 0.81 5.51
N GLN A 544 -9.77 1.43 5.47
CA GLN A 544 -10.80 1.16 4.47
C GLN A 544 -11.03 2.43 3.67
N ARG A 545 -11.20 2.30 2.36
CA ARG A 545 -11.41 3.41 1.43
C ARG A 545 -12.67 3.17 0.61
N THR A 546 -13.45 4.23 0.36
CA THR A 546 -14.62 4.13 -0.52
C THR A 546 -14.21 3.89 -1.96
N GLY A 547 -15.12 3.37 -2.80
CA GLY A 547 -14.87 3.36 -4.25
C GLY A 547 -14.76 4.77 -4.86
N GLY A 548 -15.16 5.81 -4.10
CA GLY A 548 -15.09 7.20 -4.50
C GLY A 548 -15.98 7.59 -5.67
N ALA A 549 -15.72 8.75 -6.24
CA ALA A 549 -16.30 9.21 -7.50
C ALA A 549 -15.18 9.61 -8.47
N GLY A 550 -15.35 9.21 -9.73
CA GLY A 550 -14.51 9.63 -10.84
C GLY A 550 -15.19 10.74 -11.65
N PHE A 551 -14.44 11.78 -11.95
CA PHE A 551 -14.88 12.94 -12.71
C PHE A 551 -14.20 12.97 -14.08
N PRO A 552 -14.90 13.41 -15.13
CA PRO A 552 -14.29 13.39 -16.45
C PRO A 552 -13.10 14.36 -16.56
N VAL A 553 -12.00 13.89 -17.13
CA VAL A 553 -10.70 14.58 -17.12
C VAL A 553 -10.54 15.65 -18.22
N ASP A 554 -11.46 15.68 -19.16
CA ASP A 554 -11.55 16.64 -20.27
C ASP A 554 -12.45 17.85 -19.96
N VAL A 555 -13.00 17.93 -18.75
CA VAL A 555 -13.77 19.08 -18.28
C VAL A 555 -13.20 19.64 -16.99
N VAL A 556 -13.45 20.92 -16.76
CA VAL A 556 -13.09 21.56 -15.49
C VAL A 556 -13.96 20.98 -14.38
N LEU A 557 -13.33 20.30 -13.42
CA LEU A 557 -14.01 19.85 -12.21
C LEU A 557 -14.33 21.06 -11.33
N THR A 558 -15.59 21.20 -10.93
CA THR A 558 -16.04 22.28 -10.04
C THR A 558 -16.46 21.74 -8.67
N PRO A 559 -16.42 22.55 -7.59
CA PRO A 559 -16.86 22.10 -6.27
C PRO A 559 -18.34 21.71 -6.24
N GLU A 560 -19.18 22.33 -7.09
CA GLU A 560 -20.60 21.99 -7.20
C GLU A 560 -20.79 20.59 -7.78
N ALA A 561 -19.94 20.19 -8.73
CA ALA A 561 -19.93 18.82 -9.26
C ALA A 561 -19.46 17.81 -8.20
N VAL A 562 -18.47 18.16 -7.39
CA VAL A 562 -18.04 17.34 -6.24
C VAL A 562 -19.18 17.19 -5.23
N ARG A 563 -19.87 18.28 -4.88
CA ARG A 563 -21.04 18.28 -4.00
C ARG A 563 -22.18 17.42 -4.55
N ALA A 564 -22.40 17.44 -5.87
CA ALA A 564 -23.42 16.62 -6.52
C ALA A 564 -23.19 15.12 -6.32
N GLU A 565 -21.93 14.69 -6.29
CA GLU A 565 -21.52 13.29 -6.11
C GLU A 565 -21.13 12.98 -4.66
N TRP A 566 -21.36 13.89 -3.70
CA TRP A 566 -20.86 13.75 -2.33
C TRP A 566 -21.30 12.44 -1.68
N ALA A 567 -22.59 12.10 -1.81
CA ALA A 567 -23.15 10.85 -1.28
C ALA A 567 -22.42 9.62 -1.81
N ARG A 568 -21.91 9.65 -3.05
CA ARG A 568 -21.13 8.56 -3.65
C ARG A 568 -19.67 8.57 -3.19
N ILE A 569 -19.07 9.74 -3.04
CA ILE A 569 -17.68 9.90 -2.59
C ILE A 569 -17.51 9.30 -1.19
N VAL A 570 -18.48 9.49 -0.29
CA VAL A 570 -18.40 9.09 1.12
C VAL A 570 -19.05 7.73 1.42
N ASN A 571 -19.54 7.01 0.41
CA ASN A 571 -20.24 5.74 0.60
C ASN A 571 -19.27 4.55 0.71
N PHE A 572 -19.26 3.88 1.86
CA PHE A 572 -18.49 2.66 2.11
C PHE A 572 -19.29 1.37 1.84
N ASP A 573 -20.61 1.47 1.70
CA ASP A 573 -21.55 0.34 1.75
C ASP A 573 -22.07 -0.07 0.36
N ASP A 574 -21.57 0.52 -0.71
CA ASP A 574 -21.99 0.21 -2.09
C ASP A 574 -21.22 -0.95 -2.75
N GLY A 575 -20.46 -1.71 -1.95
CA GLY A 575 -19.68 -2.87 -2.39
C GLY A 575 -18.39 -2.54 -3.14
N ARG A 576 -18.01 -1.26 -3.26
CA ARG A 576 -16.76 -0.84 -3.94
C ARG A 576 -15.62 -0.49 -2.98
N ALA A 577 -15.86 -0.56 -1.67
CA ALA A 577 -14.84 -0.25 -0.69
C ALA A 577 -13.66 -1.24 -0.78
N ASP A 578 -12.45 -0.73 -0.61
CA ASP A 578 -11.21 -1.51 -0.60
C ASP A 578 -10.33 -1.18 0.61
N HIS A 579 -9.17 -1.85 0.72
CA HIS A 579 -8.27 -1.76 1.87
C HIS A 579 -6.85 -1.44 1.37
N PRO A 580 -6.56 -0.18 0.99
CA PRO A 580 -5.28 0.18 0.42
C PRO A 580 -4.17 0.00 1.46
N ASP A 581 -3.05 -0.60 1.04
CA ASP A 581 -1.91 -0.82 1.91
C ASP A 581 -0.66 -0.08 1.45
N SER A 582 -0.66 0.49 0.24
CA SER A 582 0.52 1.12 -0.39
C SER A 582 0.16 2.38 -1.19
N PRO A 583 1.13 3.29 -1.43
CA PRO A 583 0.91 4.43 -2.33
C PRO A 583 0.47 4.03 -3.74
N ALA A 584 0.83 2.83 -4.21
CA ALA A 584 0.44 2.31 -5.52
C ALA A 584 -1.06 2.01 -5.63
N ASP A 585 -1.74 1.66 -4.52
CA ASP A 585 -3.18 1.40 -4.52
C ASP A 585 -4.02 2.68 -4.69
N GLY A 586 -3.49 3.82 -4.22
CA GLY A 586 -3.98 5.17 -4.54
C GLY A 586 -3.98 5.46 -6.03
N LEU A 587 -2.84 5.19 -6.67
CA LEU A 587 -2.61 5.51 -8.08
C LEU A 587 -3.52 4.70 -9.03
N LYS A 588 -3.89 3.45 -8.68
CA LYS A 588 -4.77 2.60 -9.50
C LYS A 588 -6.11 3.28 -9.83
N SER A 589 -6.78 3.84 -8.83
CA SER A 589 -8.09 4.49 -9.01
C SER A 589 -7.99 5.77 -9.84
N ILE A 590 -6.89 6.50 -9.67
CA ILE A 590 -6.60 7.71 -10.43
C ILE A 590 -6.31 7.36 -11.89
N MET A 591 -5.46 6.36 -12.15
CA MET A 591 -5.16 5.89 -13.50
C MET A 591 -6.42 5.38 -14.20
N ALA A 592 -7.28 4.64 -13.50
CA ALA A 592 -8.56 4.19 -14.04
C ALA A 592 -9.49 5.37 -14.42
N ASN A 593 -9.39 6.51 -13.72
CA ASN A 593 -10.16 7.69 -14.03
C ASN A 593 -9.58 8.54 -15.19
N MET A 594 -8.31 8.36 -15.58
CA MET A 594 -7.71 9.10 -16.70
C MET A 594 -8.42 8.84 -18.04
N GLU A 595 -9.17 7.75 -18.14
CA GLU A 595 -9.98 7.38 -19.31
C GLU A 595 -11.40 7.98 -19.28
N ASN A 596 -11.81 8.58 -18.15
CA ASN A 596 -13.12 9.16 -17.97
C ASN A 596 -13.22 10.50 -18.70
N LYS A 597 -13.94 10.60 -19.84
CA LYS A 597 -14.14 11.84 -20.60
C LYS A 597 -15.63 12.19 -20.74
N SER A 598 -15.98 13.48 -20.74
CA SER A 598 -17.30 14.09 -20.55
C SER A 598 -18.28 13.83 -21.69
N SER A 599 -17.76 13.56 -22.88
CA SER A 599 -18.50 13.09 -24.04
C SER A 599 -19.22 11.74 -23.83
N ASN A 600 -19.05 11.09 -22.67
CA ASN A 600 -19.69 9.82 -22.28
C ASN A 600 -21.01 9.90 -21.50
N LYS A 601 -21.62 11.08 -21.20
CA LYS A 601 -22.89 11.14 -20.43
C LYS A 601 -24.16 11.32 -21.28
N LYS A 602 -24.64 10.21 -21.89
CA LYS A 602 -26.07 9.77 -21.98
C LYS A 602 -26.24 8.64 -23.02
N ALA A 603 -26.23 7.39 -22.55
CA ALA A 603 -27.02 6.24 -23.03
C ALA A 603 -26.48 4.96 -22.40
N LYS A 604 -27.35 3.98 -22.10
CA LYS A 604 -26.95 2.57 -22.02
C LYS A 604 -26.00 2.28 -23.19
N LYS A 605 -24.79 1.74 -22.93
CA LYS A 605 -23.81 1.40 -23.97
C LYS A 605 -24.52 0.69 -25.14
N PRO A 606 -24.36 1.21 -26.36
CA PRO A 606 -23.46 0.53 -27.28
C PRO A 606 -22.15 1.31 -27.32
N ALA A 607 -21.06 0.56 -27.46
CA ALA A 607 -19.72 1.10 -27.61
C ALA A 607 -19.71 2.26 -28.63
N ARG A 608 -19.20 3.44 -28.26
CA ARG A 608 -18.94 4.50 -29.24
C ARG A 608 -17.45 4.62 -29.46
N LYS A 609 -17.13 4.48 -30.74
CA LYS A 609 -15.82 4.41 -31.38
C LYS A 609 -15.01 5.67 -31.10
N SER A 610 -13.74 5.47 -30.73
CA SER A 610 -12.65 6.39 -31.06
C SER A 610 -12.72 6.75 -32.55
N GLU A 611 -12.36 7.97 -32.93
CA GLU A 611 -12.19 8.28 -34.34
C GLU A 611 -11.21 7.26 -34.94
N PRO A 612 -11.59 6.55 -36.03
CA PRO A 612 -10.75 5.55 -36.65
C PRO A 612 -9.39 6.17 -36.97
N ASN A 613 -8.30 5.64 -36.42
CA ASN A 613 -6.97 5.96 -36.89
C ASN A 613 -6.76 5.17 -38.20
N PRO A 614 -6.86 5.80 -39.39
CA PRO A 614 -6.89 5.06 -40.64
C PRO A 614 -5.58 4.33 -40.92
N GLU A 615 -4.46 4.89 -40.45
CA GLU A 615 -3.12 4.31 -40.61
C GLU A 615 -2.98 3.01 -39.81
N ILE A 616 -3.36 3.02 -38.53
CA ILE A 616 -3.30 1.83 -37.67
C ILE A 616 -4.28 0.76 -38.15
N LEU A 617 -5.48 1.14 -38.57
CA LEU A 617 -6.46 0.18 -39.10
C LEU A 617 -6.01 -0.44 -40.42
N ALA A 618 -5.38 0.34 -41.31
CA ALA A 618 -4.77 -0.19 -42.53
C ALA A 618 -3.62 -1.14 -42.21
N ALA A 619 -2.74 -0.77 -41.27
CA ALA A 619 -1.63 -1.61 -40.82
C ALA A 619 -2.11 -2.93 -40.20
N ILE A 620 -3.20 -2.92 -39.42
CA ILE A 620 -3.82 -4.15 -38.90
C ILE A 620 -4.30 -5.05 -40.04
N GLU A 621 -4.99 -4.49 -41.05
CA GLU A 621 -5.50 -5.28 -42.18
C GLU A 621 -4.38 -5.78 -43.10
N GLU A 622 -3.27 -5.05 -43.22
CA GLU A 622 -2.06 -5.50 -43.90
C GLU A 622 -1.39 -6.64 -43.11
N ALA A 623 -1.19 -6.46 -41.80
CA ALA A 623 -0.59 -7.46 -40.91
C ALA A 623 -1.40 -8.77 -40.86
N LYS A 624 -2.73 -8.73 -40.95
CA LYS A 624 -3.59 -9.93 -41.07
C LYS A 624 -3.39 -10.69 -42.39
N LYS A 625 -2.98 -10.00 -43.46
CA LYS A 625 -2.71 -10.60 -44.78
C LYS A 625 -1.27 -11.06 -44.93
N ALA A 626 -0.37 -10.56 -44.09
CA ALA A 626 1.04 -10.91 -44.09
C ALA A 626 1.22 -12.42 -43.80
N LYS A 627 2.10 -13.06 -44.58
CA LYS A 627 2.40 -14.48 -44.46
C LYS A 627 3.81 -14.65 -43.91
N ALA A 628 3.94 -15.42 -42.84
CA ALA A 628 5.24 -15.83 -42.32
C ALA A 628 5.97 -16.69 -43.36
N THR A 629 7.27 -16.46 -43.50
CA THR A 629 8.18 -17.30 -44.30
C THR A 629 8.42 -18.67 -43.64
N GLY A 630 8.12 -18.78 -42.34
CA GLY A 630 8.31 -19.97 -41.52
C GLY A 630 9.64 -19.93 -40.80
N THR A 631 9.64 -20.22 -39.50
CA THR A 631 10.86 -20.32 -38.70
C THR A 631 11.08 -21.76 -38.26
N GLU A 632 12.27 -22.28 -38.52
CA GLU A 632 12.64 -23.63 -38.09
C GLU A 632 12.91 -23.68 -36.58
N PHE A 633 12.37 -24.71 -35.94
CA PHE A 633 12.65 -25.07 -34.56
C PHE A 633 13.04 -26.55 -34.51
N LYS A 634 14.31 -26.83 -34.25
CA LYS A 634 14.83 -28.18 -34.10
C LYS A 634 14.90 -28.54 -32.63
N TYR A 635 14.38 -29.72 -32.28
CA TYR A 635 14.49 -30.27 -30.93
C TYR A 635 14.82 -31.75 -30.96
N GLU A 636 15.47 -32.21 -29.90
CA GLU A 636 15.82 -33.60 -29.66
C GLU A 636 15.29 -34.06 -28.29
N GLU A 637 15.54 -35.32 -27.93
CA GLU A 637 15.04 -35.92 -26.69
C GLU A 637 15.51 -35.16 -25.44
N ARG A 638 16.67 -34.49 -25.52
CA ARG A 638 17.19 -33.57 -24.49
C ARG A 638 16.19 -32.44 -24.21
N ASP A 639 15.66 -31.80 -25.24
CA ASP A 639 14.79 -30.63 -25.12
C ASP A 639 13.42 -31.03 -24.57
N VAL A 640 12.94 -32.21 -24.94
CA VAL A 640 11.74 -32.83 -24.36
C VAL A 640 11.93 -33.05 -22.85
N SER A 641 13.05 -33.66 -22.46
CA SER A 641 13.38 -33.89 -21.05
C SER A 641 13.52 -32.58 -20.27
N LEU A 642 14.19 -31.59 -20.86
CA LEU A 642 14.38 -30.26 -20.26
C LEU A 642 13.04 -29.55 -20.03
N TYR A 643 12.14 -29.57 -21.01
CA TYR A 643 10.80 -29.01 -20.86
C TYR A 643 10.01 -29.72 -19.76
N ASN A 644 10.00 -31.06 -19.78
CA ASN A 644 9.28 -31.85 -18.79
C ASN A 644 9.78 -31.57 -17.36
N LEU A 645 11.11 -31.46 -17.16
CA LEU A 645 11.71 -31.01 -15.89
C LEU A 645 11.29 -29.56 -15.54
N GLY A 646 11.28 -28.67 -16.54
CA GLY A 646 10.85 -27.28 -16.42
C GLY A 646 9.39 -27.12 -15.98
N ILE A 647 8.54 -28.13 -16.18
CA ILE A 647 7.16 -28.19 -15.68
C ILE A 647 6.99 -29.22 -14.54
N GLY A 648 8.09 -29.51 -13.83
CA GLY A 648 8.09 -30.23 -12.57
C GLY A 648 8.01 -31.75 -12.68
N ALA A 649 8.38 -32.35 -13.82
CA ALA A 649 8.56 -33.81 -13.88
C ALA A 649 9.63 -34.24 -12.86
N LEU A 650 9.36 -35.31 -12.13
CA LEU A 650 10.24 -35.83 -11.09
C LEU A 650 11.24 -36.83 -11.65
N ARG A 651 12.37 -37.00 -10.97
CA ARG A 651 13.37 -38.03 -11.30
C ARG A 651 12.84 -39.47 -11.37
N THR A 652 11.67 -39.72 -10.79
CA THR A 652 11.02 -41.03 -10.77
C THR A 652 10.05 -41.23 -11.94
N GLU A 653 9.77 -40.20 -12.73
CA GLU A 653 8.86 -40.24 -13.86
C GLU A 653 9.64 -40.48 -15.16
N LEU A 654 10.21 -41.67 -15.28
CA LEU A 654 11.11 -42.06 -16.38
C LEU A 654 10.55 -41.79 -17.79
N PRO A 655 9.23 -41.99 -18.08
CA PRO A 655 8.65 -41.64 -19.37
C PRO A 655 8.81 -40.16 -19.78
N TYR A 656 9.13 -39.26 -18.85
CA TYR A 656 9.25 -37.82 -19.11
C TYR A 656 10.70 -37.31 -19.10
N ILE A 657 11.64 -38.05 -18.52
CA ILE A 657 13.00 -37.54 -18.26
C ILE A 657 14.13 -38.49 -18.68
N PHE A 658 13.79 -39.69 -19.17
CA PHE A 658 14.77 -40.67 -19.60
C PHE A 658 14.43 -41.19 -21.00
N GLU A 659 15.23 -40.79 -21.97
CA GLU A 659 15.10 -41.12 -23.39
C GLU A 659 15.23 -42.62 -23.69
N GLY A 660 15.89 -43.38 -22.81
CA GLY A 660 15.95 -44.84 -22.89
C GLY A 660 14.71 -45.57 -22.36
N SER A 661 13.71 -44.84 -21.83
CA SER A 661 12.42 -45.41 -21.44
C SER A 661 11.65 -45.86 -22.69
N GLN A 662 11.03 -47.04 -22.65
CA GLN A 662 10.18 -47.52 -23.75
C GLN A 662 8.98 -46.61 -24.03
N ASP A 663 8.55 -45.85 -23.02
CA ASP A 663 7.43 -44.92 -23.07
C ASP A 663 7.87 -43.44 -23.07
N PHE A 664 9.11 -43.14 -23.48
CA PHE A 664 9.60 -41.76 -23.50
C PHE A 664 8.72 -40.88 -24.41
N GLN A 665 8.26 -39.74 -23.90
CA GLN A 665 7.31 -38.90 -24.61
C GLN A 665 7.41 -37.40 -24.25
N ALA A 666 7.03 -36.57 -25.22
CA ALA A 666 6.73 -35.17 -24.97
C ALA A 666 5.31 -35.01 -24.39
N LEU A 667 5.19 -34.26 -23.30
CA LEU A 667 3.88 -33.90 -22.76
C LEU A 667 3.14 -32.98 -23.75
N PRO A 668 1.80 -33.08 -23.87
CA PRO A 668 1.03 -32.31 -24.87
C PRO A 668 1.30 -30.81 -24.86
N THR A 669 1.55 -30.23 -23.68
CA THR A 669 1.80 -28.80 -23.51
C THR A 669 3.14 -28.32 -24.08
N PHE A 670 4.05 -29.23 -24.47
CA PHE A 670 5.29 -28.90 -25.18
C PHE A 670 5.03 -28.10 -26.47
N GLY A 671 3.84 -28.24 -27.07
CA GLY A 671 3.45 -27.51 -28.27
C GLY A 671 3.45 -25.98 -28.18
N VAL A 672 3.56 -25.39 -26.97
CA VAL A 672 3.74 -23.94 -26.79
C VAL A 672 5.18 -23.47 -26.98
N ILE A 673 6.14 -24.39 -27.07
CA ILE A 673 7.57 -24.08 -27.17
C ILE A 673 8.00 -23.61 -28.57
N PRO A 674 7.68 -24.33 -29.67
CA PRO A 674 8.13 -23.93 -31.01
C PRO A 674 7.75 -22.51 -31.45
N PRO A 675 6.62 -21.91 -31.01
CA PRO A 675 6.29 -20.51 -31.32
C PRO A 675 7.25 -19.46 -30.75
N PHE A 676 8.05 -19.73 -29.71
CA PHE A 676 8.88 -18.69 -29.08
C PHE A 676 9.99 -18.14 -29.97
N SER A 677 10.58 -18.98 -30.82
CA SER A 677 11.60 -18.55 -31.77
C SER A 677 11.00 -18.02 -33.08
N ALA A 678 9.68 -18.11 -33.28
CA ALA A 678 9.04 -17.83 -34.55
C ALA A 678 8.98 -16.33 -34.84
N GLU A 679 9.43 -15.94 -36.03
CA GLU A 679 9.39 -14.55 -36.49
C GLU A 679 8.00 -14.21 -37.02
N ALA A 680 7.34 -13.25 -36.37
CA ALA A 680 6.05 -12.74 -36.82
C ALA A 680 6.20 -11.92 -38.11
N PRO A 681 5.30 -12.05 -39.09
CA PRO A 681 5.35 -11.27 -40.33
C PRO A 681 4.79 -9.84 -40.15
N PHE A 682 4.70 -9.36 -38.91
CA PHE A 682 4.14 -8.06 -38.54
C PHE A 682 4.83 -7.52 -37.29
N ASP A 683 4.90 -6.19 -37.18
CA ASP A 683 5.39 -5.49 -36.00
C ASP A 683 4.19 -5.03 -35.15
N ILE A 684 4.18 -5.42 -33.87
CA ILE A 684 3.15 -5.01 -32.91
C ILE A 684 3.11 -3.47 -32.77
N SER A 685 4.27 -2.81 -32.81
CA SER A 685 4.37 -1.36 -32.64
C SER A 685 3.70 -0.57 -33.77
N ALA A 686 3.56 -1.18 -34.95
CA ALA A 686 2.92 -0.58 -36.12
C ALA A 686 1.39 -0.76 -36.13
N ILE A 687 0.86 -1.75 -35.41
CA ILE A 687 -0.56 -2.13 -35.45
C ILE A 687 -1.35 -1.72 -34.20
N VAL A 688 -0.70 -1.12 -33.21
CA VAL A 688 -1.36 -0.49 -32.06
C VAL A 688 -0.61 0.79 -31.64
N PRO A 689 -1.31 1.81 -31.11
CA PRO A 689 -0.65 3.02 -30.62
C PRO A 689 0.13 2.75 -29.32
N ASN A 690 1.16 3.55 -29.05
CA ASN A 690 1.86 3.59 -27.75
C ASN A 690 2.31 2.21 -27.24
N PHE A 691 2.74 1.32 -28.14
CA PHE A 691 3.17 -0.02 -27.73
C PHE A 691 4.38 0.07 -26.79
N ASN A 692 4.24 -0.56 -25.62
CA ASN A 692 5.33 -0.74 -24.68
C ASN A 692 5.41 -2.23 -24.30
N PRO A 693 6.52 -2.93 -24.61
CA PRO A 693 6.67 -4.34 -24.30
C PRO A 693 6.58 -4.64 -22.79
N MET A 694 6.93 -3.68 -21.92
CA MET A 694 6.82 -3.83 -20.46
C MET A 694 5.37 -3.84 -19.96
N MET A 695 4.43 -3.36 -20.77
CA MET A 695 3.01 -3.28 -20.43
C MET A 695 2.19 -4.44 -21.00
N LEU A 696 2.83 -5.31 -21.78
CA LEU A 696 2.26 -6.52 -22.37
C LEU A 696 2.03 -7.57 -21.29
N LEU A 697 0.82 -8.11 -21.24
CA LEU A 697 0.48 -9.25 -20.39
C LEU A 697 -0.02 -10.41 -21.25
N HIS A 698 0.53 -11.61 -21.05
CA HIS A 698 0.00 -12.82 -21.65
C HIS A 698 -1.32 -13.17 -20.93
N GLY A 699 -2.45 -13.03 -21.62
CA GLY A 699 -3.78 -13.14 -21.02
C GLY A 699 -4.40 -14.53 -21.12
N GLU A 700 -4.39 -15.14 -22.30
CA GLU A 700 -5.00 -16.45 -22.57
C GLU A 700 -4.13 -17.27 -23.53
N GLN A 701 -4.12 -18.59 -23.34
CA GLN A 701 -3.45 -19.54 -24.21
C GLN A 701 -4.42 -20.64 -24.61
N TYR A 702 -4.44 -20.96 -25.90
CA TYR A 702 -5.03 -22.17 -26.47
C TYR A 702 -3.95 -22.95 -27.21
N LEU A 703 -3.92 -24.26 -27.02
CA LEU A 703 -3.07 -25.19 -27.75
C LEU A 703 -3.92 -26.36 -28.21
N GLU A 704 -3.82 -26.69 -29.49
CA GLU A 704 -4.36 -27.90 -30.12
C GLU A 704 -3.20 -28.78 -30.59
N ILE A 705 -3.31 -30.07 -30.33
CA ILE A 705 -2.34 -31.08 -30.70
C ILE A 705 -2.93 -31.84 -31.88
N ARG A 706 -2.33 -31.66 -33.05
CA ARG A 706 -2.83 -32.18 -34.33
C ARG A 706 -2.16 -33.50 -34.74
N GLN A 707 -1.04 -33.83 -34.10
CA GLN A 707 -0.35 -35.10 -34.28
C GLN A 707 -0.08 -35.74 -32.91
N PHE A 708 -0.59 -36.96 -32.72
CA PHE A 708 -0.29 -37.82 -31.57
C PHE A 708 0.23 -39.19 -32.04
N PRO A 709 1.21 -39.79 -31.33
CA PRO A 709 2.04 -39.17 -30.31
C PRO A 709 2.88 -38.02 -30.88
N ILE A 710 3.24 -37.07 -30.03
CA ILE A 710 4.14 -35.97 -30.41
C ILE A 710 5.53 -36.59 -30.64
N PRO A 711 6.22 -36.29 -31.76
CA PRO A 711 7.58 -36.76 -31.97
C PRO A 711 8.49 -36.37 -30.79
N THR A 712 9.44 -37.24 -30.43
CA THR A 712 10.41 -36.96 -29.36
C THR A 712 11.63 -36.19 -29.87
N SER A 713 11.80 -36.14 -31.19
CA SER A 713 12.75 -35.32 -31.91
C SER A 713 12.17 -34.97 -33.28
N ALA A 714 12.30 -33.72 -33.70
CA ALA A 714 11.88 -33.27 -35.03
C ALA A 714 12.53 -31.92 -35.40
N THR A 715 12.46 -31.58 -36.69
CA THR A 715 12.61 -30.20 -37.13
C THR A 715 11.22 -29.69 -37.51
N LEU A 716 10.71 -28.73 -36.76
CA LEU A 716 9.41 -28.11 -36.98
C LEU A 716 9.56 -26.78 -37.70
N VAL A 717 8.51 -26.34 -38.38
CA VAL A 717 8.43 -24.99 -38.97
C VAL A 717 7.18 -24.29 -38.45
N SER A 718 7.37 -23.16 -37.78
CA SER A 718 6.30 -22.35 -37.18
C SER A 718 5.90 -21.21 -38.12
N TYR A 719 4.59 -21.06 -38.37
CA TYR A 719 4.00 -20.02 -39.21
C TYR A 719 3.05 -19.14 -38.36
N PRO A 720 3.57 -18.08 -37.70
CA PRO A 720 2.75 -17.13 -36.96
C PRO A 720 1.93 -16.24 -37.88
N GLN A 721 0.73 -15.88 -37.45
CA GLN A 721 -0.18 -14.97 -38.14
C GLN A 721 -0.99 -14.13 -37.15
N LEU A 722 -1.29 -12.89 -37.54
CA LEU A 722 -2.20 -12.03 -36.78
C LEU A 722 -3.64 -12.45 -37.06
N ILE A 723 -4.40 -12.77 -36.02
CA ILE A 723 -5.81 -13.16 -36.16
C ILE A 723 -6.71 -11.94 -36.01
N GLU A 724 -6.55 -11.23 -34.91
CA GLU A 724 -7.45 -10.15 -34.54
C GLU A 724 -6.76 -9.17 -33.60
N VAL A 725 -7.01 -7.88 -33.78
CA VAL A 725 -6.69 -6.83 -32.81
C VAL A 725 -8.01 -6.20 -32.38
N VAL A 726 -8.30 -6.27 -31.09
CA VAL A 726 -9.54 -5.75 -30.49
C VAL A 726 -9.23 -4.47 -29.74
N ASP A 727 -9.94 -3.41 -30.06
CA ASP A 727 -9.82 -2.14 -29.37
C ASP A 727 -10.71 -2.12 -28.12
N LYS A 728 -10.12 -2.16 -26.93
CA LYS A 728 -10.85 -2.07 -25.65
C LYS A 728 -10.95 -0.63 -25.13
N GLY A 729 -10.66 0.36 -25.97
CA GLY A 729 -10.67 1.78 -25.62
C GLY A 729 -9.33 2.21 -25.03
N SER A 730 -8.92 1.63 -23.90
CA SER A 730 -7.66 1.97 -23.23
C SER A 730 -6.57 0.91 -23.31
N ALA A 731 -6.90 -0.22 -23.89
CA ALA A 731 -5.97 -1.28 -24.19
C ALA A 731 -6.30 -1.88 -25.55
N ALA A 732 -5.31 -2.49 -26.19
CA ALA A 732 -5.54 -3.41 -27.28
C ALA A 732 -5.50 -4.84 -26.75
N VAL A 733 -6.32 -5.72 -27.33
CA VAL A 733 -6.14 -7.17 -27.19
C VAL A 733 -5.69 -7.69 -28.53
N LEU A 734 -4.43 -8.13 -28.60
CA LEU A 734 -3.87 -8.71 -29.80
C LEU A 734 -3.97 -10.23 -29.68
N LYS A 735 -4.47 -10.86 -30.73
CA LYS A 735 -4.55 -12.31 -30.87
C LYS A 735 -3.76 -12.75 -32.07
N SER A 736 -2.85 -13.67 -31.84
CA SER A 736 -2.05 -14.30 -32.89
C SER A 736 -2.20 -15.80 -32.79
N ALA A 737 -2.14 -16.47 -33.95
CA ALA A 737 -2.08 -17.91 -34.01
C ALA A 737 -0.78 -18.37 -34.66
N THR A 738 -0.33 -19.56 -34.32
CA THR A 738 0.85 -20.18 -34.92
C THR A 738 0.52 -21.62 -35.27
N THR A 739 0.53 -21.94 -36.57
CA THR A 739 0.51 -23.33 -37.04
C THR A 739 1.94 -23.83 -37.12
N THR A 740 2.21 -24.98 -36.52
CA THR A 740 3.53 -25.62 -36.51
C THR A 740 3.44 -26.94 -37.25
N VAL A 741 4.28 -27.13 -38.26
CA VAL A 741 4.31 -28.34 -39.09
C VAL A 741 5.62 -29.08 -38.92
N ASP A 742 5.62 -30.39 -39.15
CA ASP A 742 6.83 -31.17 -39.26
C ASP A 742 7.50 -30.92 -40.62
N LYS A 743 8.78 -30.53 -40.63
CA LYS A 743 9.50 -30.15 -41.86
C LYS A 743 9.64 -31.32 -42.84
N ALA A 744 9.77 -32.54 -42.34
CA ALA A 744 10.01 -33.71 -43.18
C ALA A 744 8.73 -34.21 -43.85
N THR A 745 7.59 -34.12 -43.16
CA THR A 745 6.31 -34.67 -43.63
C THR A 745 5.31 -33.61 -44.11
N GLY A 746 5.52 -32.35 -43.74
CA GLY A 746 4.59 -31.25 -44.00
C GLY A 746 3.27 -31.32 -43.21
N LYS A 747 3.16 -32.25 -42.23
CA LYS A 747 1.94 -32.43 -41.43
C LYS A 747 1.88 -31.43 -40.28
N ASP A 748 0.68 -30.93 -39.98
CA ASP A 748 0.41 -30.11 -38.80
C ASP A 748 0.67 -30.91 -37.52
N VAL A 749 1.51 -30.35 -36.64
CA VAL A 749 1.82 -30.93 -35.32
C VAL A 749 1.08 -30.19 -34.22
N PHE A 750 1.15 -28.85 -34.23
CA PHE A 750 0.51 -27.99 -33.24
C PHE A 750 -0.21 -26.82 -33.88
N TYR A 751 -1.28 -26.38 -33.24
CA TYR A 751 -1.90 -25.09 -33.49
C TYR A 751 -2.05 -24.33 -32.17
N ASN A 752 -1.45 -23.14 -32.10
CA ASN A 752 -1.48 -22.29 -30.93
C ASN A 752 -2.32 -21.05 -31.22
N GLU A 753 -3.12 -20.59 -30.25
CA GLU A 753 -3.58 -19.20 -30.18
C GLU A 753 -3.13 -18.59 -28.86
N GLN A 754 -2.54 -17.40 -28.94
CA GLN A 754 -2.24 -16.59 -27.76
C GLN A 754 -2.99 -15.27 -27.82
N THR A 755 -3.42 -14.82 -26.64
CA THR A 755 -4.03 -13.51 -26.45
C THR A 755 -3.14 -12.68 -25.55
N VAL A 756 -2.63 -11.56 -26.06
CA VAL A 756 -1.87 -10.59 -25.28
C VAL A 756 -2.68 -9.32 -25.05
N PHE A 757 -2.59 -8.81 -23.82
CA PHE A 757 -3.25 -7.59 -23.39
C PHE A 757 -2.23 -6.45 -23.38
N LEU A 758 -2.43 -5.46 -24.25
CA LEU A 758 -1.52 -4.33 -24.46
C LEU A 758 -2.11 -3.09 -23.79
N ARG A 759 -1.71 -2.86 -22.54
CA ARG A 759 -2.23 -1.75 -21.71
C ARG A 759 -1.74 -0.41 -22.26
N GLY A 760 -2.64 0.57 -22.39
CA GLY A 760 -2.32 1.89 -22.91
C GLY A 760 -2.32 1.98 -24.44
N SER A 761 -2.46 0.84 -25.14
CA SER A 761 -2.40 0.74 -26.59
C SER A 761 -3.78 0.65 -27.27
N GLY A 762 -4.85 1.12 -26.60
CA GLY A 762 -6.20 1.17 -27.16
C GLY A 762 -6.52 2.49 -27.85
N GLY A 763 -7.77 2.63 -28.31
CA GLY A 763 -8.33 3.93 -28.69
C GLY A 763 -8.06 4.34 -30.14
N PHE A 764 -7.76 3.37 -31.02
CA PHE A 764 -7.48 3.57 -32.45
C PHE A 764 -8.68 3.29 -33.37
N GLY A 765 -9.84 2.93 -32.82
CA GLY A 765 -11.11 2.81 -33.55
C GLY A 765 -11.37 1.42 -34.12
N GLY A 766 -10.69 0.40 -33.59
CA GLY A 766 -10.83 -1.00 -34.00
C GLY A 766 -12.11 -1.69 -33.51
N ASN A 767 -12.29 -2.97 -33.88
CA ASN A 767 -13.44 -3.76 -33.44
C ASN A 767 -13.40 -3.93 -31.90
N PRO A 768 -14.46 -3.56 -31.15
CA PRO A 768 -14.45 -3.65 -29.68
C PRO A 768 -14.75 -5.05 -29.13
N LYS A 769 -15.28 -5.94 -29.97
CA LYS A 769 -15.65 -7.29 -29.59
C LYS A 769 -14.67 -8.28 -30.20
N ALA A 770 -14.19 -9.17 -29.35
CA ALA A 770 -13.46 -10.36 -29.76
C ALA A 770 -14.40 -11.30 -30.52
N GLY A 771 -13.96 -11.85 -31.64
CA GLY A 771 -14.64 -12.96 -32.30
C GLY A 771 -14.64 -14.24 -31.44
N ASP A 772 -15.75 -14.99 -31.49
CA ASP A 772 -15.82 -16.36 -30.96
C ASP A 772 -15.11 -17.32 -31.91
N ARG A 773 -14.21 -18.15 -31.36
CA ARG A 773 -13.40 -19.15 -32.06
C ARG A 773 -13.56 -20.53 -31.41
N GLY A 774 -14.70 -20.78 -30.78
CA GLY A 774 -15.04 -22.08 -30.20
C GLY A 774 -14.22 -22.38 -28.95
N ALA A 775 -13.50 -23.51 -28.94
CA ALA A 775 -12.76 -23.98 -27.77
C ALA A 775 -11.74 -22.94 -27.27
N ALA A 776 -11.09 -22.19 -28.16
CA ALA A 776 -10.10 -21.17 -27.84
C ALA A 776 -10.67 -19.99 -27.04
N THR A 777 -11.97 -19.68 -27.19
CA THR A 777 -12.66 -18.56 -26.50
C THR A 777 -13.71 -19.01 -25.50
N ALA A 778 -13.83 -20.32 -25.26
CA ALA A 778 -14.84 -20.87 -24.36
C ALA A 778 -14.66 -20.35 -22.92
N ALA A 779 -15.77 -19.96 -22.28
CA ALA A 779 -15.76 -19.41 -20.92
C ALA A 779 -15.38 -20.45 -19.83
N ASN A 780 -15.66 -21.73 -20.10
CA ASN A 780 -15.36 -22.88 -19.23
C ASN A 780 -15.69 -22.60 -17.75
N ALA A 781 -16.97 -22.32 -17.47
CA ALA A 781 -17.42 -22.04 -16.12
C ALA A 781 -17.25 -23.28 -15.21
N ILE A 782 -16.77 -23.05 -13.98
CA ILE A 782 -16.55 -24.11 -13.00
C ILE A 782 -17.90 -24.70 -12.55
N PRO A 783 -18.07 -26.04 -12.58
CA PRO A 783 -19.26 -26.69 -12.06
C PRO A 783 -19.47 -26.39 -10.57
N LYS A 784 -20.73 -26.18 -10.16
CA LYS A 784 -21.10 -25.91 -8.75
C LYS A 784 -21.16 -27.19 -7.90
N ARG A 785 -20.10 -27.99 -7.95
CA ARG A 785 -19.92 -29.24 -7.19
C ARG A 785 -18.44 -29.42 -6.83
N ALA A 786 -18.12 -30.35 -5.93
CA ALA A 786 -16.74 -30.68 -5.61
C ALA A 786 -15.99 -31.18 -6.87
N PRO A 787 -14.68 -30.91 -6.99
CA PRO A 787 -13.86 -31.44 -8.08
C PRO A 787 -13.80 -32.96 -8.04
N ASP A 788 -13.73 -33.58 -9.22
CA ASP A 788 -13.57 -35.03 -9.38
C ASP A 788 -12.15 -35.48 -9.07
N ALA A 789 -11.16 -34.60 -9.29
CA ALA A 789 -9.77 -34.81 -8.93
C ALA A 789 -9.10 -33.51 -8.49
N VAL A 790 -8.16 -33.63 -7.57
CA VAL A 790 -7.31 -32.52 -7.10
C VAL A 790 -5.87 -33.01 -7.09
N VAL A 791 -4.99 -32.29 -7.76
CA VAL A 791 -3.56 -32.58 -7.79
C VAL A 791 -2.80 -31.39 -7.22
N GLU A 792 -1.94 -31.66 -6.23
CA GLU A 792 -1.06 -30.65 -5.66
C GLU A 792 0.38 -30.87 -6.13
N GLU A 793 1.01 -29.81 -6.63
CA GLU A 793 2.39 -29.84 -7.11
C GLU A 793 3.16 -28.65 -6.57
N LYS A 794 4.20 -28.92 -5.77
CA LYS A 794 5.10 -27.90 -5.24
C LYS A 794 6.16 -27.57 -6.28
N THR A 795 6.24 -26.29 -6.66
CA THR A 795 7.31 -25.80 -7.55
C THR A 795 8.62 -25.64 -6.77
N THR A 796 9.76 -25.68 -7.46
CA THR A 796 11.06 -25.34 -6.86
C THR A 796 11.35 -23.84 -6.99
N GLU A 797 12.34 -23.34 -6.24
CA GLU A 797 12.80 -21.96 -6.37
C GLU A 797 13.44 -21.72 -7.75
N GLU A 798 14.11 -22.74 -8.30
CA GLU A 798 14.79 -22.70 -9.60
C GLU A 798 13.83 -22.95 -10.78
N GLN A 799 12.54 -23.20 -10.54
CA GLN A 799 11.60 -23.67 -11.56
C GLN A 799 11.53 -22.72 -12.76
N ALA A 800 11.52 -21.41 -12.52
CA ALA A 800 11.54 -20.40 -13.58
C ALA A 800 12.86 -20.39 -14.36
N ALA A 801 13.99 -20.57 -13.66
CA ALA A 801 15.31 -20.59 -14.25
C ALA A 801 15.54 -21.84 -15.13
N ILE A 802 14.89 -22.96 -14.81
CA ILE A 802 14.91 -24.18 -15.63
C ILE A 802 13.97 -24.01 -16.82
N TYR A 803 12.71 -23.62 -16.58
CA TYR A 803 11.69 -23.53 -17.63
C TYR A 803 12.08 -22.59 -18.78
N ARG A 804 12.69 -21.44 -18.47
CA ARG A 804 13.12 -20.48 -19.50
C ARG A 804 14.07 -21.08 -20.55
N LEU A 805 14.84 -22.10 -20.18
CA LEU A 805 15.78 -22.77 -21.08
C LEU A 805 15.05 -23.53 -22.20
N SER A 806 13.74 -23.76 -22.07
CA SER A 806 12.91 -24.30 -23.14
C SER A 806 12.57 -23.27 -24.23
N GLY A 807 12.75 -21.96 -24.02
CA GLY A 807 12.57 -20.97 -25.10
C GLY A 807 12.14 -19.57 -24.69
N ASP A 808 11.53 -19.39 -23.50
CA ASP A 808 11.10 -18.08 -23.02
C ASP A 808 12.19 -17.41 -22.17
N TYR A 809 13.04 -16.61 -22.81
CA TYR A 809 14.19 -15.99 -22.16
C TYR A 809 13.88 -14.67 -21.45
N ASN A 810 12.60 -14.28 -21.30
CA ASN A 810 12.21 -12.99 -20.73
C ASN A 810 12.85 -12.75 -19.34
N PRO A 811 13.61 -11.65 -19.13
CA PRO A 811 14.28 -11.37 -17.87
C PRO A 811 13.35 -11.26 -16.66
N LEU A 812 12.06 -10.94 -16.87
CA LEU A 812 11.03 -10.87 -15.83
C LEU A 812 11.01 -12.08 -14.88
N HIS A 813 11.41 -13.25 -15.38
CA HIS A 813 11.31 -14.51 -14.66
C HIS A 813 12.58 -14.91 -13.89
N VAL A 814 13.67 -14.15 -14.01
CA VAL A 814 14.93 -14.44 -13.31
C VAL A 814 15.69 -13.21 -12.78
N ASP A 815 15.48 -12.04 -13.37
CA ASP A 815 16.15 -10.79 -12.99
C ASP A 815 15.25 -9.96 -12.05
N PRO A 816 15.65 -9.78 -10.78
CA PRO A 816 14.88 -8.99 -9.82
C PRO A 816 14.70 -7.52 -10.22
N GLU A 817 15.67 -6.90 -10.88
CA GLU A 817 15.59 -5.50 -11.29
C GLU A 817 14.53 -5.34 -12.39
N PHE A 818 14.56 -6.23 -13.39
CA PHE A 818 13.58 -6.25 -14.46
C PHE A 818 12.18 -6.62 -13.96
N ALA A 819 12.07 -7.56 -13.02
CA ALA A 819 10.81 -7.93 -12.38
C ALA A 819 10.19 -6.73 -11.62
N ALA A 820 11.01 -5.98 -10.89
CA ALA A 820 10.59 -4.76 -10.20
C ALA A 820 10.08 -3.69 -11.18
N MET A 821 10.74 -3.52 -12.32
CA MET A 821 10.27 -2.61 -13.38
C MET A 821 8.89 -3.02 -13.94
N GLY A 822 8.61 -4.33 -14.03
CA GLY A 822 7.30 -4.88 -14.40
C GLY A 822 6.22 -4.76 -13.31
N GLY A 823 6.57 -4.24 -12.12
CA GLY A 823 5.67 -4.11 -10.97
C GLY A 823 5.55 -5.36 -10.09
N PHE A 824 6.47 -6.33 -10.24
CA PHE A 824 6.53 -7.53 -9.41
C PHE A 824 7.57 -7.38 -8.29
N LYS A 825 7.28 -7.92 -7.11
CA LYS A 825 8.19 -7.81 -5.95
C LYS A 825 9.45 -8.65 -6.10
N GLU A 826 9.35 -9.71 -6.89
CA GLU A 826 10.39 -10.69 -7.19
C GLU A 826 10.08 -11.35 -8.55
N PRO A 827 11.05 -12.04 -9.17
CA PRO A 827 10.80 -12.77 -10.40
C PRO A 827 9.68 -13.80 -10.23
N ILE A 828 8.71 -13.79 -11.15
CA ILE A 828 7.56 -14.69 -11.11
C ILE A 828 7.77 -15.90 -12.01
N LEU A 829 7.04 -16.99 -11.76
CA LEU A 829 7.00 -18.13 -12.65
C LEU A 829 6.29 -17.77 -13.96
N HIS A 830 6.77 -18.30 -15.09
CA HIS A 830 6.14 -18.13 -16.39
C HIS A 830 4.69 -18.64 -16.36
N GLY A 831 3.77 -17.90 -16.99
CA GLY A 831 2.39 -18.35 -17.22
C GLY A 831 2.36 -19.75 -17.83
N LEU A 832 3.13 -19.93 -18.89
CA LEU A 832 3.21 -21.17 -19.64
C LEU A 832 3.91 -22.32 -18.88
N CYS A 833 4.66 -22.02 -17.81
CA CYS A 833 5.21 -23.03 -16.91
C CYS A 833 4.10 -23.65 -16.06
N PHE A 834 3.31 -22.84 -15.34
CA PHE A 834 2.21 -23.39 -14.53
C PHE A 834 1.00 -23.85 -15.36
N PHE A 835 0.88 -23.40 -16.61
CA PHE A 835 0.05 -24.06 -17.63
C PHE A 835 0.52 -25.49 -17.92
N GLY A 836 1.83 -25.68 -18.12
CA GLY A 836 2.40 -27.00 -18.35
C GLY A 836 2.26 -27.93 -17.14
N ILE A 837 2.45 -27.41 -15.93
CA ILE A 837 2.22 -28.16 -14.68
C ILE A 837 0.76 -28.63 -14.60
N ALA A 838 -0.20 -27.72 -14.81
CA ALA A 838 -1.62 -28.09 -14.83
C ALA A 838 -1.96 -29.09 -15.96
N GLY A 839 -1.38 -28.91 -17.15
CA GLY A 839 -1.55 -29.83 -18.28
C GLY A 839 -1.00 -31.23 -17.98
N LYS A 840 0.16 -31.33 -17.30
CA LYS A 840 0.72 -32.60 -16.82
C LYS A 840 -0.19 -33.25 -15.78
N ALA A 841 -0.73 -32.48 -14.82
CA ALA A 841 -1.69 -32.99 -13.85
C ALA A 841 -2.93 -33.59 -14.52
N VAL A 842 -3.49 -32.89 -15.52
CA VAL A 842 -4.63 -33.36 -16.31
C VAL A 842 -4.26 -34.61 -17.10
N TYR A 843 -3.12 -34.61 -17.80
CA TYR A 843 -2.65 -35.77 -18.58
C TYR A 843 -2.47 -37.01 -17.72
N LYS A 844 -1.85 -36.88 -16.54
CA LYS A 844 -1.66 -38.00 -15.61
C LYS A 844 -2.98 -38.52 -15.02
N THR A 845 -3.98 -37.65 -14.89
CA THR A 845 -5.27 -37.99 -14.28
C THR A 845 -6.24 -38.61 -15.29
N TYR A 846 -6.31 -38.05 -16.50
CA TYR A 846 -7.34 -38.38 -17.49
C TYR A 846 -6.81 -38.86 -18.85
N GLY A 847 -5.49 -38.85 -19.07
CA GLY A 847 -4.84 -39.29 -20.30
C GLY A 847 -4.67 -38.18 -21.34
N ALA A 848 -4.44 -38.59 -22.58
CA ALA A 848 -4.19 -37.69 -23.70
C ALA A 848 -5.37 -36.73 -23.96
N PHE A 849 -5.05 -35.51 -24.36
CA PHE A 849 -6.03 -34.49 -24.74
C PHE A 849 -5.65 -33.83 -26.05
N LYS A 850 -6.66 -33.58 -26.88
CA LYS A 850 -6.49 -32.94 -28.21
C LYS A 850 -6.30 -31.43 -28.13
N ASN A 851 -6.76 -30.79 -27.06
CA ASN A 851 -6.54 -29.37 -26.84
C ASN A 851 -6.56 -28.99 -25.36
N ILE A 852 -6.00 -27.83 -25.07
CA ILE A 852 -6.01 -27.20 -23.75
C ILE A 852 -6.20 -25.69 -23.94
N LYS A 853 -7.09 -25.11 -23.12
CA LYS A 853 -7.36 -23.68 -23.08
C LYS A 853 -7.25 -23.18 -21.66
N VAL A 854 -6.61 -22.03 -21.44
CA VAL A 854 -6.56 -21.37 -20.12
C VAL A 854 -6.67 -19.85 -20.24
N ARG A 855 -7.06 -19.21 -19.12
CA ARG A 855 -6.81 -17.80 -18.86
C ARG A 855 -5.87 -17.66 -17.67
N PHE A 856 -4.82 -16.86 -17.82
CA PHE A 856 -3.91 -16.51 -16.73
C PHE A 856 -4.61 -15.49 -15.81
N ALA A 857 -4.89 -15.90 -14.58
CA ALA A 857 -5.74 -15.16 -13.63
C ALA A 857 -4.94 -14.54 -12.47
N GLY A 858 -3.69 -14.95 -12.29
CA GLY A 858 -2.82 -14.46 -11.24
C GLY A 858 -1.36 -14.83 -11.50
N THR A 859 -0.50 -14.49 -10.53
CA THR A 859 0.92 -14.80 -10.57
C THR A 859 1.26 -15.93 -9.61
N VAL A 860 2.34 -16.65 -9.93
CA VAL A 860 2.89 -17.74 -9.11
C VAL A 860 4.34 -17.38 -8.82
N THR A 861 4.75 -17.47 -7.56
CA THR A 861 6.15 -17.30 -7.17
C THR A 861 6.83 -18.67 -7.17
N PRO A 862 8.04 -18.83 -7.74
CA PRO A 862 8.79 -20.08 -7.61
C PRO A 862 8.90 -20.53 -6.14
N GLY A 863 8.74 -21.82 -5.88
CA GLY A 863 8.68 -22.40 -4.53
C GLY A 863 7.26 -22.61 -3.97
N GLN A 864 6.25 -21.94 -4.54
CA GLN A 864 4.84 -22.10 -4.13
C GLN A 864 4.22 -23.40 -4.64
N THR A 865 3.11 -23.79 -4.01
CA THR A 865 2.37 -25.02 -4.31
C THR A 865 1.15 -24.72 -5.15
N LEU A 866 1.03 -25.40 -6.30
CA LEU A 866 -0.12 -25.31 -7.18
C LEU A 866 -1.12 -26.41 -6.86
N VAL A 867 -2.39 -26.04 -6.78
CA VAL A 867 -3.52 -26.96 -6.57
C VAL A 867 -4.40 -26.91 -7.82
N THR A 868 -4.34 -27.96 -8.63
CA THR A 868 -5.15 -28.10 -9.84
C THR A 868 -6.41 -28.91 -9.51
N GLU A 869 -7.55 -28.24 -9.51
CA GLU A 869 -8.87 -28.81 -9.29
C GLU A 869 -9.53 -29.11 -10.64
N MET A 870 -10.07 -30.31 -10.83
CA MET A 870 -10.54 -30.80 -12.12
C MET A 870 -11.96 -31.38 -12.02
N TRP A 871 -12.79 -31.10 -13.02
CA TRP A 871 -14.16 -31.59 -13.17
C TRP A 871 -14.33 -32.20 -14.55
N LYS A 872 -14.66 -33.48 -14.62
CA LYS A 872 -14.92 -34.19 -15.88
C LYS A 872 -16.39 -34.10 -16.25
N GLU A 873 -16.66 -33.49 -17.39
CA GLU A 873 -17.99 -33.34 -18.00
C GLU A 873 -17.95 -34.01 -19.38
N GLY A 874 -18.29 -35.31 -19.43
CA GLY A 874 -18.20 -36.12 -20.65
C GLY A 874 -16.76 -36.29 -21.14
N ASN A 875 -16.47 -35.79 -22.35
CA ASN A 875 -15.13 -35.80 -22.96
C ASN A 875 -14.31 -34.53 -22.67
N LYS A 876 -14.84 -33.64 -21.82
CA LYS A 876 -14.21 -32.37 -21.47
C LYS A 876 -13.82 -32.39 -20.00
N VAL A 877 -12.63 -31.92 -19.67
CA VAL A 877 -12.21 -31.70 -18.28
C VAL A 877 -12.05 -30.21 -18.07
N ILE A 878 -12.95 -29.62 -17.30
CA ILE A 878 -12.85 -28.23 -16.84
C ILE A 878 -11.91 -28.22 -15.65
N PHE A 879 -10.99 -27.27 -15.57
CA PHE A 879 -10.09 -27.17 -14.43
C PHE A 879 -9.82 -25.73 -14.02
N GLN A 880 -9.28 -25.56 -12.82
CA GLN A 880 -8.65 -24.33 -12.37
C GLN A 880 -7.43 -24.65 -11.53
N THR A 881 -6.49 -23.72 -11.45
CA THR A 881 -5.29 -23.89 -10.62
C THR A 881 -5.19 -22.74 -9.64
N LYS A 882 -4.99 -23.05 -8.36
CA LYS A 882 -4.80 -22.09 -7.27
C LYS A 882 -3.40 -22.20 -6.70
N VAL A 883 -2.91 -21.12 -6.10
CA VAL A 883 -1.72 -21.13 -5.26
C VAL A 883 -2.16 -21.47 -3.83
N LYS A 884 -1.69 -22.62 -3.30
CA LYS A 884 -2.11 -23.16 -2.00
C LYS A 884 -1.90 -22.17 -0.86
N GLU A 885 -0.74 -21.51 -0.87
CA GLU A 885 -0.31 -20.60 0.19
C GLU A 885 -1.15 -19.32 0.27
N THR A 886 -1.79 -18.92 -0.83
CA THR A 886 -2.54 -17.66 -0.90
C THR A 886 -4.04 -17.84 -1.16
N GLY A 887 -4.46 -19.03 -1.58
CA GLY A 887 -5.81 -19.32 -2.06
C GLY A 887 -6.19 -18.64 -3.39
N LYS A 888 -5.28 -17.88 -4.02
CA LYS A 888 -5.56 -17.12 -5.25
C LYS A 888 -5.51 -18.01 -6.49
N LEU A 889 -6.33 -17.68 -7.49
CA LEU A 889 -6.32 -18.35 -8.79
C LEU A 889 -5.08 -17.96 -9.61
N ALA A 890 -4.39 -18.96 -10.15
CA ALA A 890 -3.34 -18.81 -11.16
C ALA A 890 -3.90 -19.05 -12.57
N LEU A 891 -4.71 -20.11 -12.75
CA LEU A 891 -5.41 -20.42 -14.00
C LEU A 891 -6.91 -20.45 -13.78
N ALA A 892 -7.64 -19.79 -14.66
CA ALA A 892 -9.10 -19.75 -14.67
C ALA A 892 -9.65 -20.02 -16.08
N SER A 893 -10.97 -20.22 -16.18
CA SER A 893 -11.67 -20.47 -17.44
C SER A 893 -10.97 -21.55 -18.29
N ALA A 894 -10.47 -22.58 -17.63
CA ALA A 894 -9.58 -23.56 -18.23
C ALA A 894 -10.29 -24.88 -18.49
N ALA A 895 -9.96 -25.52 -19.61
CA ALA A 895 -10.44 -26.84 -19.94
C ALA A 895 -9.51 -27.55 -20.92
N VAL A 896 -9.57 -28.88 -20.91
CA VAL A 896 -9.09 -29.73 -22.00
C VAL A 896 -10.25 -30.51 -22.61
N GLU A 897 -10.11 -30.86 -23.88
CA GLU A 897 -10.92 -31.91 -24.51
C GLU A 897 -10.05 -33.14 -24.69
N LEU A 898 -10.48 -34.28 -24.13
CA LEU A 898 -9.71 -35.52 -24.17
C LEU A 898 -9.64 -36.06 -25.62
N ALA A 899 -8.54 -36.73 -25.93
CA ALA A 899 -8.18 -37.20 -27.27
C ALA A 899 -8.99 -38.43 -27.71
#